data_AF-A0A317J7W8-F1
#
_entry.id   AF-A0A317J7W8-F1
#
_cell.length_a   1.000
_cell.length_b   1.000
_cell.length_c   1.000
_cell.angle_alpha   90.00
_cell.angle_beta   90.00
_cell.angle_gamma   90.00
#
_symmetry.space_group_name_H-M   'P 1'
#
loop_
_entity.id
_entity.type
_entity.pdbx_description
1 polymer ?
#
loop_
_entity_poly.entity_id
_entity_poly.type
_entity_poly.pdbx_seq_one_letter_code
_entity_poly.pdbx_strand_id
1 'polypeptide(L)'
;MVVCPKSGVRRVACWAALGAALCLPAPSQIRLTLEQVGARRAPNFTPAYLGQTVVIRGVVSASAFHFLDYTLLALEDSRRGAVLQVGPESRALEAYQPGDEIDVEGIVSAVAGMVTVIPSEIRVLGRTTPPTPRQLPIEELAGFPHLGQLARTQGTVVETQDMTAGVALIVSGRRENYKLFVPHPANVPSPSLAGFRKGDKVEAIGVALQYCPTPPYDHWFELLVSDTSQLVRTERGGSFSPALILAALVSLSVIGLVFWNRERRLRSQRERLRKTYQLGEEILSGSSGEAILAAISEGLPRIFGVSRAHLYVYNRGTKALDEVMAGNHQPVSISLSAPPGGTQAGAVACFHYRTLLVIPDIERSPFPISTGGAQNSPKSLLFVPMLSQGEVAGVLELDQDDRARDFTTDEQALAQHLGNQIGVAIRLLDQRSVQEQLFRTEKLAAVGRLISGVVNELQTPLSSISELASRALVKCQSSPNEREVSAIAAEAQKASSIVSRLVSFAAAEQGEARPVCISTLLRSLIEFRERDWKASGIRVQDFTSIEPLFVLGSHGQLEQAFLTLFVHAEQSMAQAPEKAITIRTSILAKRLLIEIAFTAPAGTRAPQETAAVLGVTRSVIAGHGGEVRLVEKTSGEPRFEVELPLTSRERVGTAAPANLPAARDSNRRMTALVIEPDESVQRQLLAMMAARGYRVVPVANADTGLELAHRMRFDAAFSSVHAPGLNWVELSERLQSLVGAFVLLADHYDPELAADFEGEGRFVVAKPLQEADIERVLKSMDLVTARNGTG
;
A
#
# COMPACT_ATOMS: atom_id res chain seq x y z
N MET A 1 30.44 68.06 35.65
CA MET A 1 31.90 67.88 35.87
C MET A 1 32.63 68.53 34.71
N VAL A 2 33.50 69.51 35.01
CA VAL A 2 34.82 69.80 34.37
C VAL A 2 34.82 70.08 32.84
N VAL A 3 35.33 71.15 32.23
CA VAL A 3 36.19 72.31 32.59
C VAL A 3 36.18 73.31 31.40
N CYS A 4 36.18 74.63 31.71
CA CYS A 4 36.88 75.81 31.12
C CYS A 4 37.74 75.69 29.81
N PRO A 5 38.18 76.79 29.12
CA PRO A 5 38.35 78.17 29.62
C PRO A 5 38.17 79.39 28.65
N LYS A 6 38.03 80.57 29.29
CA LYS A 6 38.66 81.90 29.09
C LYS A 6 39.02 82.44 27.69
N SER A 7 38.58 83.67 27.44
CA SER A 7 39.39 84.91 27.23
C SER A 7 38.42 86.09 27.09
N GLY A 8 38.67 87.35 27.48
CA GLY A 8 39.88 88.06 27.88
C GLY A 8 39.81 89.50 27.35
N VAL A 9 39.20 90.40 28.12
CA VAL A 9 39.55 91.82 28.38
C VAL A 9 40.29 92.66 27.30
N ARG A 10 39.74 93.83 26.94
CA ARG A 10 40.35 95.21 26.92
C ARG A 10 39.48 96.15 26.05
N ARG A 11 38.80 97.17 26.61
CA ARG A 11 39.22 98.57 26.86
C ARG A 11 39.85 99.29 25.66
N VAL A 12 39.26 100.45 25.29
CA VAL A 12 39.83 101.77 24.88
C VAL A 12 38.76 102.43 23.96
N ALA A 13 37.95 103.36 24.45
CA ALA A 13 38.18 104.80 24.64
C ALA A 13 37.99 105.66 23.36
N CYS A 14 37.16 106.69 23.56
CA CYS A 14 37.30 108.06 23.06
C CYS A 14 36.73 108.51 21.69
N TRP A 15 35.74 109.40 21.83
CA TRP A 15 35.55 110.72 21.18
C TRP A 15 35.26 110.80 19.67
N ALA A 16 34.04 111.27 19.35
CA ALA A 16 33.76 112.54 18.65
C ALA A 16 32.25 112.55 18.30
N ALA A 17 31.39 113.37 18.91
CA ALA A 17 31.22 114.82 18.76
C ALA A 17 30.08 115.18 17.79
N LEU A 18 29.20 116.04 18.30
CA LEU A 18 28.24 116.94 17.63
C LEU A 18 27.04 116.35 16.86
N GLY A 19 25.88 116.43 17.52
CA GLY A 19 25.00 117.58 17.34
C GLY A 19 24.31 117.73 15.99
N ALA A 20 23.06 117.28 15.92
CA ALA A 20 21.98 118.01 15.27
C ALA A 20 20.64 117.45 15.76
N ALA A 21 19.80 118.34 16.28
CA ALA A 21 18.42 118.07 16.60
C ALA A 21 17.70 117.56 15.32
N LEU A 22 17.25 116.31 15.36
CA LEU A 22 16.24 115.79 14.46
C LEU A 22 15.03 115.47 15.33
N CYS A 23 13.96 116.24 15.11
CA CYS A 23 12.63 115.91 15.59
C CYS A 23 12.32 114.46 15.21
N LEU A 24 12.32 113.56 16.21
CA LEU A 24 11.76 112.23 16.02
C LEU A 24 10.23 112.39 15.92
N PRO A 25 9.61 111.97 14.80
CA PRO A 25 8.15 111.95 14.72
C PRO A 25 7.63 110.98 15.78
N ALA A 26 6.48 111.32 16.40
CA ALA A 26 5.71 110.38 17.19
C ALA A 26 5.57 109.06 16.41
N PRO A 27 5.67 107.87 17.07
CA PRO A 27 5.57 106.60 16.36
C PRO A 27 4.25 106.59 15.58
N SER A 28 4.35 106.55 14.25
CA SER A 28 3.20 106.46 13.37
C SER A 28 2.43 105.19 13.74
N GLN A 29 1.23 105.33 14.29
CA GLN A 29 0.36 104.19 14.61
C GLN A 29 0.07 103.42 13.32
N ILE A 30 0.60 102.20 13.20
CA ILE A 30 0.37 101.35 12.03
C ILE A 30 -0.94 100.59 12.27
N ARG A 31 -1.98 100.92 11.50
CA ARG A 31 -3.23 100.15 11.55
C ARG A 31 -3.08 98.86 10.74
N LEU A 32 -3.21 97.72 11.40
CA LEU A 32 -3.07 96.41 10.77
C LEU A 32 -4.37 95.60 10.89
N THR A 33 -4.65 94.80 9.87
CA THR A 33 -5.64 93.72 9.95
C THR A 33 -5.13 92.59 10.84
N LEU A 34 -6.03 91.75 11.37
CA LEU A 34 -5.62 90.60 12.19
C LEU A 34 -4.73 89.62 11.39
N GLU A 35 -4.96 89.52 10.07
CA GLU A 35 -4.09 88.77 9.16
C GLU A 35 -2.64 89.30 9.13
N GLN A 36 -2.49 90.61 8.97
CA GLN A 36 -1.18 91.24 8.89
C GLN A 36 -0.43 91.13 10.21
N VAL A 37 -1.13 91.27 11.35
CA VAL A 37 -0.54 91.09 12.67
C VAL A 37 0.04 89.68 12.83
N GLY A 38 -0.71 88.67 12.39
CA GLY A 38 -0.29 87.27 12.40
C GLY A 38 0.78 86.90 11.36
N ALA A 39 1.24 87.82 10.51
CA ALA A 39 2.23 87.54 9.49
C ALA A 39 3.59 87.14 10.10
N ARG A 40 4.32 86.22 9.43
CA ARG A 40 5.56 85.62 9.91
C ARG A 40 6.67 85.69 8.86
N ARG A 41 7.93 85.72 9.28
CA ARG A 41 9.11 85.73 8.41
C ARG A 41 9.84 84.37 8.43
N ALA A 42 10.04 83.78 7.25
CA ALA A 42 10.90 82.61 7.08
C ALA A 42 12.40 82.97 7.32
N PRO A 43 13.26 82.02 7.74
CA PRO A 43 12.99 80.60 7.96
C PRO A 43 12.47 80.27 9.37
N ASN A 44 12.61 81.16 10.35
CA ASN A 44 12.29 80.85 11.76
C ASN A 44 10.83 81.09 12.15
N PHE A 45 10.02 81.62 11.23
CA PHE A 45 8.59 81.94 11.44
C PHE A 45 8.34 82.94 12.59
N THR A 46 9.27 83.87 12.80
CA THR A 46 9.12 84.97 13.77
C THR A 46 8.07 85.99 13.30
N PRO A 47 7.31 86.64 14.20
CA PRO A 47 6.31 87.62 13.80
C PRO A 47 6.90 88.79 13.01
N ALA A 48 6.25 89.15 11.90
CA ALA A 48 6.77 90.13 10.95
C ALA A 48 6.80 91.56 11.50
N TYR A 49 5.97 91.84 12.50
CA TYR A 49 5.81 93.16 13.15
C TYR A 49 6.29 93.17 14.61
N LEU A 50 7.09 92.18 15.03
CA LEU A 50 7.58 92.06 16.41
C LEU A 50 8.19 93.39 16.92
N GLY A 51 7.73 93.85 18.09
CA GLY A 51 8.17 95.08 18.74
C GLY A 51 7.55 96.37 18.20
N GLN A 52 6.68 96.32 17.18
CA GLN A 52 6.03 97.51 16.63
C GLN A 52 4.72 97.81 17.36
N THR A 53 4.44 99.10 17.56
CA THR A 53 3.14 99.58 18.04
C THR A 53 2.14 99.59 16.89
N VAL A 54 1.02 98.90 17.07
CA VAL A 54 -0.01 98.69 16.07
C VAL A 54 -1.39 98.99 16.63
N VAL A 55 -2.32 99.35 15.75
CA VAL A 55 -3.75 99.44 16.07
C VAL A 55 -4.47 98.32 15.33
N ILE A 56 -5.16 97.47 16.08
CA ILE A 56 -5.91 96.32 15.55
C ILE A 56 -7.37 96.40 15.98
N ARG A 57 -8.27 95.92 15.12
CA ARG A 57 -9.70 95.85 15.39
C ARG A 57 -10.19 94.42 15.26
N GLY A 58 -11.00 93.98 16.20
CA GLY A 58 -11.59 92.64 16.17
C GLY A 58 -12.75 92.50 17.15
N VAL A 59 -13.49 91.40 17.02
CA VAL A 59 -14.55 91.02 17.94
C VAL A 59 -14.02 89.98 18.92
N VAL A 60 -14.28 90.14 20.21
CA VAL A 60 -13.90 89.15 21.22
C VAL A 60 -14.60 87.82 20.93
N SER A 61 -13.82 86.74 20.74
CA SER A 61 -14.34 85.42 20.32
C SER A 61 -14.61 84.48 21.49
N ALA A 62 -13.84 84.59 22.57
CA ALA A 62 -13.98 83.79 23.78
C ALA A 62 -13.69 84.65 25.02
N SER A 63 -14.21 84.23 26.17
CA SER A 63 -13.86 84.83 27.46
C SER A 63 -12.36 84.73 27.72
N ALA A 64 -11.82 85.61 28.56
CA ALA A 64 -10.41 85.64 28.89
C ALA A 64 -9.91 84.28 29.45
N PHE A 65 -8.74 83.84 28.99
CA PHE A 65 -8.08 82.62 29.44
C PHE A 65 -6.99 82.97 30.45
N HIS A 66 -7.06 82.36 31.63
CA HIS A 66 -6.17 82.67 32.74
C HIS A 66 -5.07 81.63 32.90
N PHE A 67 -3.82 82.10 32.90
CA PHE A 67 -2.64 81.32 33.23
C PHE A 67 -2.01 81.86 34.51
N LEU A 68 -1.02 81.16 35.05
CA LEU A 68 -0.30 81.58 36.27
C LEU A 68 0.35 82.97 36.10
N ASP A 69 0.96 83.21 34.94
CA ASP A 69 1.83 84.37 34.73
C ASP A 69 1.27 85.39 33.71
N TYR A 70 0.10 85.14 33.11
CA TYR A 70 -0.52 86.04 32.14
C TYR A 70 -2.00 85.70 31.88
N THR A 71 -2.74 86.63 31.28
CA THR A 71 -4.10 86.42 30.78
C THR A 71 -4.15 86.68 29.28
N LEU A 72 -4.85 85.81 28.55
CA LEU A 72 -5.07 85.93 27.10
C LEU A 72 -6.52 86.30 26.78
N LEU A 73 -6.73 87.10 25.74
CA LEU A 73 -8.06 87.35 25.18
C LEU A 73 -8.00 87.21 23.65
N ALA A 74 -8.87 86.37 23.10
CA ALA A 74 -8.89 86.10 21.67
C ALA A 74 -9.82 87.08 20.94
N LEU A 75 -9.31 87.63 19.84
CA LEU A 75 -10.05 88.48 18.91
C LEU A 75 -10.16 87.78 17.57
N GLU A 76 -11.32 87.87 16.94
CA GLU A 76 -11.57 87.32 15.62
C GLU A 76 -12.23 88.38 14.72
N ASP A 77 -11.86 88.36 13.45
CA ASP A 77 -12.57 89.03 12.36
C ASP A 77 -13.16 87.96 11.40
N SER A 78 -13.81 88.39 10.32
CA SER A 78 -14.43 87.45 9.37
C SER A 78 -13.49 86.37 8.79
N ARG A 79 -12.16 86.54 8.86
CA ARG A 79 -11.18 85.64 8.22
C ARG A 79 -10.04 85.16 9.11
N ARG A 80 -9.61 85.91 10.14
CA ARG A 80 -8.42 85.64 10.96
C ARG A 80 -8.63 85.95 12.44
N GLY A 81 -7.72 85.45 13.28
CA GLY A 81 -7.70 85.74 14.71
C GLY A 81 -6.42 86.42 15.16
N ALA A 82 -6.48 87.05 16.33
CA ALA A 82 -5.34 87.60 17.06
C ALA A 82 -5.56 87.38 18.56
N VAL A 83 -4.47 87.48 19.33
CA VAL A 83 -4.51 87.23 20.77
C VAL A 83 -3.92 88.42 21.50
N LEU A 84 -4.69 88.99 22.43
CA LEU A 84 -4.18 89.97 23.38
C LEU A 84 -3.57 89.25 24.57
N GLN A 85 -2.51 89.83 25.14
CA GLN A 85 -1.86 89.32 26.33
C GLN A 85 -1.59 90.43 27.33
N VAL A 86 -1.98 90.22 28.59
CA VAL A 86 -1.58 91.07 29.72
C VAL A 86 -0.85 90.25 30.79
N GLY A 87 0.03 90.90 31.55
CA GLY A 87 0.75 90.27 32.65
C GLY A 87 -0.17 89.87 33.82
N PRO A 88 0.36 89.15 34.83
CA PRO A 88 -0.43 88.49 35.86
C PRO A 88 -1.10 89.47 36.83
N GLU A 89 -0.55 90.68 36.97
CA GLU A 89 -1.09 91.73 37.85
C GLU A 89 -2.26 92.50 37.22
N SER A 90 -2.49 92.36 35.91
CA SER A 90 -3.51 93.10 35.18
C SER A 90 -4.75 92.23 34.91
N ARG A 91 -5.89 92.67 35.44
CA ARG A 91 -7.22 92.10 35.13
C ARG A 91 -7.95 92.85 34.01
N ALA A 92 -7.23 93.68 33.25
CA ALA A 92 -7.84 94.57 32.26
C ALA A 92 -8.65 93.81 31.18
N LEU A 93 -8.26 92.58 30.85
CA LEU A 93 -8.94 91.77 29.83
C LEU A 93 -10.24 91.11 30.33
N GLU A 94 -10.49 91.02 31.64
CA GLU A 94 -11.69 90.39 32.22
C GLU A 94 -12.97 91.18 31.95
N ALA A 95 -12.84 92.48 31.67
CA ALA A 95 -13.97 93.37 31.44
C ALA A 95 -14.68 93.15 30.09
N TYR A 96 -14.05 92.42 29.16
CA TYR A 96 -14.55 92.24 27.79
C TYR A 96 -15.18 90.86 27.62
N GLN A 97 -16.37 90.84 27.02
CA GLN A 97 -17.17 89.64 26.81
C GLN A 97 -17.18 89.25 25.33
N PRO A 98 -17.39 87.95 25.01
CA PRO A 98 -17.60 87.53 23.64
C PRO A 98 -18.67 88.37 22.93
N GLY A 99 -18.36 88.86 21.72
CA GLY A 99 -19.20 89.77 20.95
C GLY A 99 -18.89 91.26 21.12
N ASP A 100 -18.10 91.66 22.12
CA ASP A 100 -17.60 93.04 22.22
C ASP A 100 -16.65 93.33 21.04
N GLU A 101 -16.96 94.38 20.27
CA GLU A 101 -16.09 94.86 19.20
C GLU A 101 -15.15 95.92 19.74
N ILE A 102 -13.84 95.68 19.62
CA ILE A 102 -12.83 96.53 20.25
C ILE A 102 -11.76 96.98 19.25
N ASP A 103 -11.25 98.21 19.46
CA ASP A 103 -10.06 98.77 18.83
C ASP A 103 -8.95 98.78 19.87
N VAL A 104 -7.80 98.16 19.55
CA VAL A 104 -6.70 97.93 20.49
C VAL A 104 -5.44 98.57 19.94
N GLU A 105 -4.89 99.51 20.69
CA GLU A 105 -3.54 100.01 20.48
C GLU A 105 -2.57 99.26 21.39
N GLY A 106 -1.53 98.65 20.82
CA GLY A 106 -0.60 97.85 21.60
C GLY A 106 0.67 97.47 20.83
N ILE A 107 1.60 96.81 21.52
CA ILE A 107 2.87 96.36 20.94
C ILE A 107 2.75 94.89 20.56
N VAL A 108 3.14 94.54 19.32
CA VAL A 108 3.22 93.14 18.89
C VAL A 108 4.35 92.44 19.63
N SER A 109 4.04 91.34 20.31
CA SER A 109 4.94 90.49 21.06
C SER A 109 4.85 89.04 20.56
N ALA A 110 5.67 88.16 21.15
CA ALA A 110 5.61 86.74 20.90
C ALA A 110 5.86 85.93 22.17
N VAL A 111 5.07 84.88 22.39
CA VAL A 111 5.28 83.91 23.47
C VAL A 111 5.26 82.51 22.89
N ALA A 112 6.39 81.80 22.99
CA ALA A 112 6.54 80.44 22.45
C ALA A 112 5.98 80.31 21.01
N GLY A 113 6.42 81.19 20.10
CA GLY A 113 5.97 81.18 18.70
C GLY A 113 4.56 81.74 18.45
N MET A 114 3.72 81.92 19.48
CA MET A 114 2.42 82.60 19.38
C MET A 114 2.63 84.10 19.15
N VAL A 115 1.89 84.70 18.21
CA VAL A 115 1.85 86.15 18.03
C VAL A 115 0.84 86.73 19.02
N THR A 116 1.27 87.64 19.89
CA THR A 116 0.39 88.31 20.85
C THR A 116 0.49 89.83 20.71
N VAL A 117 -0.51 90.56 21.17
CA VAL A 117 -0.48 92.03 21.27
C VAL A 117 -0.63 92.42 22.73
N ILE A 118 0.34 93.17 23.25
CA ILE A 118 0.29 93.71 24.61
C ILE A 118 -0.43 95.06 24.54
N PRO A 119 -1.67 95.18 25.04
CA PRO A 119 -2.46 96.39 24.89
C PRO A 119 -1.92 97.52 25.76
N SER A 120 -1.82 98.72 25.19
CA SER A 120 -1.60 99.98 25.90
C SER A 120 -2.91 100.75 26.11
N GLU A 121 -3.82 100.68 25.13
CA GLU A 121 -5.17 101.24 25.22
C GLU A 121 -6.17 100.30 24.50
N ILE A 122 -7.36 100.11 25.09
CA ILE A 122 -8.46 99.35 24.48
C ILE A 122 -9.71 100.22 24.49
N ARG A 123 -10.35 100.38 23.32
CA ARG A 123 -11.60 101.13 23.15
C ARG A 123 -12.71 100.20 22.66
N VAL A 124 -13.83 100.15 23.37
CA VAL A 124 -15.01 99.41 22.93
C VAL A 124 -15.77 100.24 21.89
N LEU A 125 -15.96 99.69 20.70
CA LEU A 125 -16.67 100.32 19.58
C LEU A 125 -18.17 99.98 19.60
N GLY A 126 -18.53 98.82 20.13
CA GLY A 126 -19.92 98.36 20.21
C GLY A 126 -20.02 96.88 20.58
N ARG A 127 -21.23 96.33 20.43
CA ARG A 127 -21.50 94.90 20.59
C ARG A 127 -22.07 94.30 19.32
N THR A 128 -21.55 93.14 18.96
CA THR A 128 -21.96 92.33 17.82
C THR A 128 -22.28 90.91 18.28
N THR A 129 -22.83 90.08 17.40
CA THR A 129 -23.01 88.66 17.69
C THR A 129 -21.64 87.99 17.83
N PRO A 130 -21.37 87.22 18.91
CA PRO A 130 -20.11 86.51 19.08
C PRO A 130 -19.81 85.60 17.88
N PRO A 131 -18.54 85.52 17.43
CA PRO A 131 -18.13 84.57 16.40
C PRO A 131 -18.55 83.13 16.73
N THR A 132 -19.13 82.43 15.75
CA THR A 132 -19.48 81.01 15.90
C THR A 132 -18.26 80.12 15.69
N PRO A 133 -18.04 79.08 16.52
CA PRO A 133 -16.91 78.16 16.34
C PRO A 133 -16.89 77.53 14.94
N ARG A 134 -15.75 77.63 14.25
CA ARG A 134 -15.55 77.01 12.92
C ARG A 134 -15.30 75.51 13.07
N GLN A 135 -16.02 74.68 12.33
CA GLN A 135 -15.74 73.24 12.30
C GLN A 135 -14.47 72.99 11.48
N LEU A 136 -13.37 72.65 12.15
CA LEU A 136 -12.07 72.45 11.53
C LEU A 136 -11.48 71.10 11.97
N PRO A 137 -11.00 70.26 11.03
CA PRO A 137 -10.28 69.04 11.38
C PRO A 137 -8.93 69.40 12.02
N ILE A 138 -8.39 68.48 12.82
CA ILE A 138 -7.12 68.66 13.54
C ILE A 138 -5.98 69.06 12.58
N GLU A 139 -5.99 68.52 11.36
CA GLU A 139 -4.97 68.79 10.34
C GLU A 139 -4.96 70.24 9.87
N GLU A 140 -6.11 70.91 9.82
CA GLU A 140 -6.20 72.32 9.46
C GLU A 140 -5.79 73.23 10.63
N LEU A 141 -6.12 72.82 11.86
CA LEU A 141 -5.72 73.51 13.08
C LEU A 141 -4.22 73.41 13.38
N ALA A 142 -3.54 72.39 12.84
CA ALA A 142 -2.09 72.22 12.92
C ALA A 142 -1.35 73.14 11.91
N GLY A 143 -1.70 74.43 11.89
CA GLY A 143 -1.12 75.41 10.98
C GLY A 143 -1.43 76.86 11.35
N PHE A 144 -0.66 77.78 10.76
CA PHE A 144 -0.81 79.22 10.98
C PHE A 144 -2.16 79.86 10.61
N PRO A 145 -2.92 79.39 9.59
CA PRO A 145 -4.06 80.15 9.09
C PRO A 145 -5.17 80.43 10.10
N HIS A 146 -5.32 79.57 11.10
CA HIS A 146 -6.43 79.59 12.04
C HIS A 146 -6.06 80.08 13.44
N LEU A 147 -4.81 80.53 13.65
CA LEU A 147 -4.38 81.04 14.94
C LEU A 147 -5.26 82.21 15.42
N GLY A 148 -5.65 82.16 16.69
CA GLY A 148 -6.54 83.11 17.35
C GLY A 148 -8.03 82.93 17.06
N GLN A 149 -8.42 82.00 16.18
CA GLN A 149 -9.83 81.76 15.84
C GLN A 149 -10.51 80.77 16.77
N LEU A 150 -11.81 80.95 16.96
CA LEU A 150 -12.65 79.99 17.68
C LEU A 150 -12.98 78.79 16.77
N ALA A 151 -12.61 77.59 17.21
CA ALA A 151 -12.75 76.36 16.43
C ALA A 151 -13.42 75.23 17.22
N ARG A 152 -14.10 74.36 16.48
CA ARG A 152 -14.65 73.07 16.94
C ARG A 152 -13.93 71.95 16.20
N THR A 153 -13.37 70.99 16.93
CA THR A 153 -12.65 69.85 16.35
C THR A 153 -12.97 68.54 17.06
N GLN A 154 -12.75 67.42 16.36
CA GLN A 154 -12.94 66.08 16.92
C GLN A 154 -11.66 65.26 16.76
N GLY A 155 -11.30 64.49 17.78
CA GLY A 155 -10.12 63.63 17.78
C GLY A 155 -10.27 62.39 18.66
N THR A 156 -9.39 61.40 18.45
CA THR A 156 -9.34 60.20 19.31
C THR A 156 -8.29 60.41 20.39
N VAL A 157 -8.66 60.23 21.66
CA VAL A 157 -7.75 60.39 22.80
C VAL A 157 -6.66 59.33 22.75
N VAL A 158 -5.41 59.79 22.68
CA VAL A 158 -4.20 58.96 22.79
C VAL A 158 -3.77 58.86 24.25
N GLU A 159 -3.79 60.00 24.94
CA GLU A 159 -3.30 60.15 26.32
C GLU A 159 -3.92 61.39 27.00
N THR A 160 -3.99 61.36 28.33
CA THR A 160 -4.34 62.48 29.21
C THR A 160 -3.08 62.94 29.96
N GLN A 161 -2.78 64.23 29.99
CA GLN A 161 -1.60 64.78 30.68
C GLN A 161 -1.99 65.84 31.70
N ASP A 162 -1.43 65.74 32.90
CA ASP A 162 -1.52 66.76 33.94
C ASP A 162 -0.25 67.62 33.90
N MET A 163 -0.40 68.92 33.66
CA MET A 163 0.71 69.88 33.54
C MET A 163 0.61 70.96 34.63
N THR A 164 1.71 71.64 34.91
CA THR A 164 1.73 72.73 35.92
C THR A 164 0.77 73.87 35.56
N ALA A 165 0.60 74.16 34.27
CA ALA A 165 -0.24 75.25 33.77
C ALA A 165 -1.70 74.84 33.49
N GLY A 166 -2.07 73.56 33.63
CA GLY A 166 -3.37 73.05 33.20
C GLY A 166 -3.38 71.55 32.91
N VAL A 167 -4.47 71.06 32.32
CA VAL A 167 -4.59 69.66 31.88
C VAL A 167 -4.75 69.58 30.37
N ALA A 168 -4.29 68.50 29.77
CA ALA A 168 -4.32 68.32 28.32
C ALA A 168 -4.88 66.96 27.90
N LEU A 169 -5.75 66.95 26.89
CA LEU A 169 -6.06 65.76 26.11
C LEU A 169 -5.20 65.75 24.85
N ILE A 170 -4.40 64.70 24.70
CA ILE A 170 -3.62 64.45 23.51
C ILE A 170 -4.49 63.64 22.56
N VAL A 171 -4.87 64.23 21.43
CA VAL A 171 -5.66 63.57 20.40
C VAL A 171 -4.81 63.19 19.20
N SER A 172 -5.16 62.08 18.57
CA SER A 172 -4.46 61.57 17.40
C SER A 172 -4.68 62.51 16.21
N GLY A 173 -3.61 63.10 15.68
CA GLY A 173 -3.59 63.77 14.39
C GLY A 173 -2.81 62.94 13.36
N ARG A 174 -3.01 63.23 12.06
CA ARG A 174 -2.39 62.44 10.97
C ARG A 174 -0.87 62.56 10.89
N ARG A 175 -0.30 63.71 11.25
CA ARG A 175 1.17 63.96 11.23
C ARG A 175 1.78 63.99 12.62
N GLU A 176 1.09 64.64 13.54
CA GLU A 176 1.52 64.88 14.92
C GLU A 176 0.30 64.75 15.82
N ASN A 177 0.52 64.41 17.09
CA ASN A 177 -0.55 64.49 18.06
C ASN A 177 -0.89 65.96 18.33
N TYR A 178 -2.18 66.24 18.51
CA TYR A 178 -2.67 67.59 18.71
C TYR A 178 -3.17 67.76 20.14
N LYS A 179 -2.85 68.88 20.75
CA LYS A 179 -3.09 69.11 22.19
C LYS A 179 -4.35 69.95 22.38
N LEU A 180 -5.32 69.41 23.10
CA LEU A 180 -6.48 70.13 23.61
C LEU A 180 -6.18 70.53 25.05
N PHE A 181 -5.85 71.80 25.28
CA PHE A 181 -5.31 72.29 26.54
C PHE A 181 -6.36 73.09 27.31
N VAL A 182 -6.62 72.72 28.57
CA VAL A 182 -7.48 73.46 29.49
C VAL A 182 -6.58 74.13 30.54
N PRO A 183 -6.48 75.47 30.57
CA PRO A 183 -5.60 76.17 31.48
C PRO A 183 -6.12 76.11 32.91
N HIS A 184 -5.21 76.21 33.87
CA HIS A 184 -5.51 76.23 35.30
C HIS A 184 -5.19 77.62 35.88
N PRO A 185 -6.21 78.42 36.28
CA PRO A 185 -6.00 79.68 36.97
C PRO A 185 -5.48 79.45 38.39
N ALA A 186 -4.68 80.40 38.91
CA ALA A 186 -4.32 80.40 40.32
C ALA A 186 -5.59 80.50 41.21
N ASN A 187 -5.70 79.63 42.22
CA ASN A 187 -6.80 79.54 43.19
C ASN A 187 -8.12 78.87 42.75
N VAL A 188 -8.14 78.12 41.64
CA VAL A 188 -9.28 77.28 41.22
C VAL A 188 -8.86 75.80 41.32
N PRO A 189 -9.73 74.83 41.68
CA PRO A 189 -9.37 73.41 41.63
C PRO A 189 -8.92 72.98 40.22
N SER A 190 -7.93 72.09 40.12
CA SER A 190 -7.46 71.57 38.83
C SER A 190 -8.61 70.93 38.05
N PRO A 191 -8.77 71.22 36.75
CA PRO A 191 -9.80 70.59 35.94
C PRO A 191 -9.57 69.07 35.89
N SER A 192 -10.62 68.26 36.09
CA SER A 192 -10.49 66.80 36.05
C SER A 192 -10.78 66.25 34.66
N LEU A 193 -9.85 65.44 34.13
CA LEU A 193 -10.05 64.66 32.90
C LEU A 193 -10.53 63.21 33.16
N ALA A 194 -10.97 62.89 34.38
CA ALA A 194 -11.34 61.51 34.78
C ALA A 194 -12.44 60.85 33.91
N GLY A 195 -13.20 61.65 33.16
CA GLY A 195 -14.23 61.19 32.23
C GLY A 195 -13.72 60.64 30.89
N PHE A 196 -12.45 60.87 30.55
CA PHE A 196 -11.85 60.56 29.24
C PHE A 196 -10.82 59.43 29.35
N ARG A 197 -10.88 58.45 28.44
CA ARG A 197 -9.94 57.32 28.37
C ARG A 197 -9.27 57.25 27.00
N LYS A 198 -8.09 56.62 26.96
CA LYS A 198 -7.43 56.28 25.70
C LYS A 198 -8.38 55.49 24.80
N GLY A 199 -8.51 55.95 23.55
CA GLY A 199 -9.42 55.39 22.54
C GLY A 199 -10.80 56.04 22.49
N ASP A 200 -11.17 56.90 23.45
CA ASP A 200 -12.42 57.67 23.37
C ASP A 200 -12.34 58.69 22.22
N LYS A 201 -13.44 58.90 21.49
CA LYS A 201 -13.55 60.06 20.59
C LYS A 201 -14.08 61.25 21.37
N VAL A 202 -13.44 62.39 21.21
CA VAL A 202 -13.76 63.65 21.90
C VAL A 202 -13.95 64.77 20.90
N GLU A 203 -14.99 65.57 21.10
CA GLU A 203 -15.19 66.87 20.45
C GLU A 203 -14.77 67.97 21.42
N ALA A 204 -14.10 69.01 20.91
CA ALA A 204 -13.61 70.14 21.69
C ALA A 204 -13.91 71.46 20.99
N ILE A 205 -14.28 72.47 21.78
CA ILE A 205 -14.43 73.86 21.34
C ILE A 205 -13.40 74.72 22.06
N GLY A 206 -12.64 75.52 21.33
CA GLY A 206 -11.61 76.39 21.90
C GLY A 206 -10.98 77.31 20.88
N VAL A 207 -9.96 78.06 21.29
CA VAL A 207 -9.21 78.99 20.44
C VAL A 207 -7.93 78.32 19.95
N ALA A 208 -7.68 78.33 18.64
CA ALA A 208 -6.49 77.72 18.08
C ALA A 208 -5.25 78.57 18.35
N LEU A 209 -4.22 78.00 18.97
CA LEU A 209 -2.99 78.66 19.37
C LEU A 209 -1.76 77.85 18.96
N GLN A 210 -0.58 78.40 19.27
CA GLN A 210 0.70 77.73 19.12
C GLN A 210 1.48 77.89 20.41
N TYR A 211 2.14 76.82 20.84
CA TYR A 211 3.09 76.83 21.95
C TYR A 211 4.36 76.08 21.55
N CYS A 212 5.22 76.75 20.79
CA CYS A 212 6.51 76.27 20.29
C CYS A 212 7.64 77.10 20.93
N PRO A 213 8.31 76.64 22.00
CA PRO A 213 9.28 77.44 22.73
C PRO A 213 10.60 77.66 21.96
N THR A 214 10.89 76.85 20.94
CA THR A 214 12.16 76.87 20.19
C THR A 214 11.93 77.04 18.68
N PRO A 215 12.70 77.89 17.98
CA PRO A 215 12.60 78.01 16.52
C PRO A 215 13.10 76.75 15.78
N PRO A 216 12.62 76.46 14.56
CA PRO A 216 11.62 77.21 13.80
C PRO A 216 10.21 77.07 14.40
N TYR A 217 9.47 78.18 14.51
CA TYR A 217 8.15 78.21 15.16
C TYR A 217 7.04 77.69 14.24
N ASP A 218 7.16 76.45 13.77
CA ASP A 218 6.30 75.84 12.73
C ASP A 218 5.55 74.58 13.18
N HIS A 219 5.67 74.20 14.44
CA HIS A 219 5.05 73.00 15.04
C HIS A 219 4.44 73.33 16.42
N TRP A 220 3.89 72.33 17.11
CA TRP A 220 3.26 72.43 18.44
C TRP A 220 2.08 73.42 18.49
N PHE A 221 1.13 73.21 17.59
CA PHE A 221 -0.18 73.85 17.62
C PHE A 221 -1.08 73.17 18.66
N GLU A 222 -1.96 73.96 19.27
CA GLU A 222 -2.85 73.51 20.33
C GLU A 222 -4.20 74.22 20.25
N LEU A 223 -5.26 73.59 20.76
CA LEU A 223 -6.54 74.24 20.97
C LEU A 223 -6.65 74.60 22.46
N LEU A 224 -6.74 75.89 22.75
CA LEU A 224 -6.95 76.41 24.09
C LEU A 224 -8.45 76.37 24.42
N VAL A 225 -8.82 75.51 25.35
CA VAL A 225 -10.19 75.23 25.74
C VAL A 225 -10.47 75.94 27.06
N SER A 226 -11.60 76.64 27.18
CA SER A 226 -11.90 77.47 28.37
C SER A 226 -12.04 76.65 29.65
N ASP A 227 -12.70 75.50 29.54
CA ASP A 227 -13.04 74.63 30.66
C ASP A 227 -13.37 73.21 30.16
N THR A 228 -13.45 72.24 31.07
CA THR A 228 -13.71 70.84 30.71
C THR A 228 -15.12 70.57 30.17
N SER A 229 -16.09 71.49 30.31
CA SER A 229 -17.43 71.32 29.75
C SER A 229 -17.46 71.51 28.22
N GLN A 230 -16.46 72.21 27.67
CA GLN A 230 -16.25 72.32 26.23
C GLN A 230 -15.60 71.07 25.61
N LEU A 231 -15.30 70.05 26.43
CA LEU A 231 -14.83 68.74 25.98
C LEU A 231 -15.98 67.73 26.09
N VAL A 232 -16.44 67.20 24.96
CA VAL A 232 -17.57 66.26 24.90
C VAL A 232 -17.10 64.92 24.36
N ARG A 233 -17.24 63.85 25.14
CA ARG A 233 -17.00 62.49 24.64
C ARG A 233 -18.14 62.05 23.72
N THR A 234 -17.81 61.80 22.46
CA THR A 234 -18.75 61.40 21.40
C THR A 234 -18.88 59.87 21.28
N GLU A 235 -17.78 59.12 21.42
CA GLU A 235 -17.78 57.65 21.40
C GLU A 235 -16.83 57.08 22.48
N ARG A 236 -17.18 55.93 23.06
CA ARG A 236 -16.28 55.19 23.98
C ARG A 236 -15.33 54.31 23.19
N GLY A 237 -14.04 54.34 23.54
CA GLY A 237 -13.04 53.43 22.97
C GLY A 237 -13.33 51.97 23.32
N GLY A 238 -13.31 51.09 22.33
CA GLY A 238 -13.57 49.65 22.52
C GLY A 238 -12.48 48.97 23.32
N SER A 239 -12.81 48.46 24.52
CA SER A 239 -11.99 47.50 25.25
C SER A 239 -12.59 46.11 25.03
N PHE A 240 -11.85 45.19 24.41
CA PHE A 240 -12.29 43.79 24.31
C PHE A 240 -12.40 43.20 25.71
N SER A 241 -13.55 42.60 26.04
CA SER A 241 -13.73 42.00 27.36
C SER A 241 -12.74 40.83 27.57
N PRO A 242 -12.14 40.68 28.76
CA PRO A 242 -11.28 39.55 29.08
C PRO A 242 -11.97 38.18 28.86
N ALA A 243 -13.30 38.13 29.01
CA ALA A 243 -14.10 36.95 28.75
C ALA A 243 -14.07 36.49 27.29
N LEU A 244 -14.08 37.42 26.32
CA LEU A 244 -13.98 37.08 24.90
C LEU A 244 -12.60 36.54 24.55
N ILE A 245 -11.54 37.08 25.15
CA ILE A 245 -10.17 36.59 24.97
C ILE A 245 -10.04 35.16 25.53
N LEU A 246 -10.59 34.92 26.72
CA LEU A 246 -10.59 33.60 27.33
C LEU A 246 -11.39 32.59 26.49
N ALA A 247 -12.57 32.98 25.99
CA ALA A 247 -13.39 32.13 25.13
C ALA A 247 -12.66 31.76 23.81
N ALA A 248 -11.92 32.70 23.23
CA ALA A 248 -11.12 32.44 22.03
C ALA A 248 -9.97 31.47 22.30
N LEU A 249 -9.26 31.63 23.42
CA LEU A 249 -8.17 30.72 23.83
C LEU A 249 -8.69 29.30 24.09
N VAL A 250 -9.80 29.16 24.82
CA VAL A 250 -10.42 27.86 25.06
C VAL A 250 -10.84 27.20 23.75
N SER A 251 -11.44 27.96 22.82
CA SER A 251 -11.83 27.46 21.52
C SER A 251 -10.63 26.96 20.70
N LEU A 252 -9.51 27.70 20.70
CA LEU A 252 -8.28 27.28 20.04
C LEU A 252 -7.67 26.03 20.69
N SER A 253 -7.70 25.91 22.02
CA SER A 253 -7.25 24.71 22.73
C SER A 253 -8.10 23.49 22.41
N VAL A 254 -9.43 23.63 22.32
CA VAL A 254 -10.33 22.53 21.91
C VAL A 254 -10.06 22.11 20.48
N ILE A 255 -9.90 23.06 19.55
CA ILE A 255 -9.55 22.76 18.15
C ILE A 255 -8.19 22.03 18.08
N GLY A 256 -7.19 22.53 18.81
CA GLY A 256 -5.87 21.89 18.90
C GLY A 256 -5.94 20.47 19.44
N LEU A 257 -6.74 20.23 20.49
CA LEU A 257 -6.96 18.90 21.04
C LEU A 257 -7.64 17.96 20.04
N VAL A 258 -8.66 18.43 19.31
CA VAL A 258 -9.34 17.64 18.27
C VAL A 258 -8.38 17.28 17.14
N PHE A 259 -7.60 18.24 16.66
CA PHE A 259 -6.57 17.99 15.63
C PHE A 259 -5.51 17.02 16.12
N TRP A 260 -4.99 17.19 17.33
CA TRP A 260 -4.05 16.24 17.92
C TRP A 260 -4.66 14.84 18.02
N ASN A 261 -5.88 14.70 18.53
CA ASN A 261 -6.51 13.39 18.66
C ASN A 261 -6.72 12.72 17.29
N ARG A 262 -7.11 13.48 16.27
CA ARG A 262 -7.24 13.01 14.88
C ARG A 262 -5.89 12.59 14.31
N GLU A 263 -4.86 13.42 14.46
CA GLU A 263 -3.48 13.15 14.04
C GLU A 263 -2.94 11.86 14.71
N ARG A 264 -3.18 11.71 16.02
CA ARG A 264 -2.76 10.54 16.80
C ARG A 264 -3.45 9.26 16.33
N ARG A 265 -4.76 9.32 16.03
CA ARG A 265 -5.51 8.19 15.43
C ARG A 265 -5.01 7.84 14.03
N LEU A 266 -4.73 8.83 13.19
CA LEU A 266 -4.20 8.60 11.84
C LEU A 266 -2.79 7.98 11.89
N ARG A 267 -1.94 8.39 12.83
CA ARG A 267 -0.61 7.80 13.01
C ARG A 267 -0.69 6.33 13.41
N SER A 268 -1.54 5.96 14.37
CA SER A 268 -1.68 4.55 14.77
C SER A 268 -2.25 3.68 13.65
N GLN A 269 -3.22 4.19 12.87
CA GLN A 269 -3.74 3.52 11.68
C GLN A 269 -2.65 3.31 10.63
N ARG A 270 -1.85 4.34 10.32
CA ARG A 270 -0.73 4.23 9.37
C ARG A 270 0.33 3.22 9.81
N GLU A 271 0.63 3.17 11.10
CA GLU A 271 1.62 2.22 11.63
C GLU A 271 1.12 0.77 11.55
N ARG A 272 -0.15 0.51 11.89
CA ARG A 272 -0.77 -0.81 11.69
C ARG A 272 -0.74 -1.22 10.21
N LEU A 273 -1.13 -0.31 9.32
CA LEU A 273 -1.15 -0.55 7.88
C LEU A 273 0.26 -0.91 7.37
N ARG A 274 1.30 -0.17 7.78
CA ARG A 274 2.69 -0.47 7.42
C ARG A 274 3.13 -1.85 7.88
N LYS A 275 2.82 -2.24 9.13
CA LYS A 275 3.14 -3.57 9.66
C LYS A 275 2.46 -4.68 8.88
N THR A 276 1.19 -4.49 8.48
CA THR A 276 0.48 -5.42 7.61
C THR A 276 1.12 -5.53 6.22
N TYR A 277 1.45 -4.40 5.58
CA TYR A 277 2.08 -4.40 4.26
C TYR A 277 3.45 -5.08 4.29
N GLN A 278 4.28 -4.76 5.29
CA GLN A 278 5.59 -5.37 5.47
C GLN A 278 5.47 -6.89 5.64
N LEU A 279 4.53 -7.36 6.47
CA LEU A 279 4.28 -8.78 6.62
C LEU A 279 3.83 -9.43 5.29
N GLY A 280 2.94 -8.77 4.55
CA GLY A 280 2.52 -9.25 3.22
C GLY A 280 3.68 -9.38 2.23
N GLU A 281 4.64 -8.46 2.27
CA GLU A 281 5.86 -8.50 1.46
C GLU A 281 6.79 -9.65 1.89
N GLU A 282 7.00 -9.84 3.19
CA GLU A 282 7.78 -10.95 3.75
C GLU A 282 7.17 -12.31 3.35
N ILE A 283 5.83 -12.45 3.43
CA ILE A 283 5.10 -13.65 2.98
C ILE A 283 5.33 -13.93 1.50
N LEU A 284 5.14 -12.92 0.63
CA LEU A 284 5.28 -13.09 -0.82
C LEU A 284 6.73 -13.37 -1.26
N SER A 285 7.70 -12.88 -0.50
CA SER A 285 9.13 -13.10 -0.74
C SER A 285 9.67 -14.41 -0.16
N GLY A 286 8.87 -15.11 0.65
CA GLY A 286 9.23 -16.37 1.28
C GLY A 286 9.69 -17.43 0.27
N SER A 287 10.84 -18.05 0.52
CA SER A 287 11.43 -19.07 -0.36
C SER A 287 10.94 -20.49 -0.08
N SER A 288 10.23 -20.71 1.02
CA SER A 288 9.66 -22.00 1.43
C SER A 288 8.42 -21.80 2.30
N GLY A 289 7.61 -22.86 2.45
CA GLY A 289 6.49 -22.85 3.41
C GLY A 289 6.93 -22.56 4.84
N GLU A 290 8.08 -23.07 5.27
CA GLU A 290 8.65 -22.81 6.61
C GLU A 290 9.03 -21.34 6.80
N ALA A 291 9.59 -20.69 5.78
CA ALA A 291 9.92 -19.26 5.82
C ALA A 291 8.65 -18.41 5.94
N ILE A 292 7.59 -18.79 5.22
CA ILE A 292 6.28 -18.15 5.33
C ILE A 292 5.71 -18.35 6.74
N LEU A 293 5.76 -19.57 7.28
CA LEU A 293 5.34 -19.87 8.65
C LEU A 293 6.08 -19.01 9.68
N ALA A 294 7.40 -18.86 9.53
CA ALA A 294 8.21 -18.04 10.43
C ALA A 294 7.77 -16.57 10.41
N ALA A 295 7.56 -16.01 9.21
CA ALA A 295 7.09 -14.63 9.05
C ALA A 295 5.71 -14.42 9.70
N ILE A 296 4.75 -15.32 9.46
CA ILE A 296 3.40 -15.19 10.05
C ILE A 296 3.40 -15.43 11.56
N SER A 297 4.25 -16.32 12.07
CA SER A 297 4.36 -16.62 13.49
C SER A 297 4.96 -15.44 14.27
N GLU A 298 5.83 -14.64 13.65
CA GLU A 298 6.32 -13.41 14.27
C GLU A 298 5.36 -12.22 14.06
N GLY A 299 4.80 -12.09 12.85
CA GLY A 299 4.04 -10.91 12.43
C GLY A 299 2.60 -10.89 12.91
N LEU A 300 1.86 -12.00 12.78
CA LEU A 300 0.42 -12.05 13.08
C LEU A 300 0.10 -11.82 14.56
N PRO A 301 0.84 -12.35 15.55
CA PRO A 301 0.63 -12.02 16.96
C PRO A 301 0.75 -10.52 17.25
N ARG A 302 1.65 -9.80 16.57
CA ARG A 302 1.81 -8.34 16.77
C ARG A 302 0.69 -7.52 16.13
N ILE A 303 0.09 -8.02 15.03
CA ILE A 303 -0.98 -7.33 14.30
C ILE A 303 -2.34 -7.62 14.94
N PHE A 304 -2.62 -8.89 15.18
CA PHE A 304 -3.92 -9.35 15.67
C PHE A 304 -3.95 -9.53 17.19
N GLY A 305 -2.82 -9.61 17.90
CA GLY A 305 -2.82 -9.89 19.35
C GLY A 305 -3.30 -11.32 19.67
N VAL A 306 -3.00 -12.26 18.77
CA VAL A 306 -3.24 -13.70 18.90
C VAL A 306 -2.02 -14.38 19.52
N SER A 307 -2.21 -15.57 20.08
CA SER A 307 -1.14 -16.31 20.75
C SER A 307 -0.27 -17.06 19.73
N ARG A 308 -0.88 -17.80 18.80
CA ARG A 308 -0.17 -18.56 17.77
C ARG A 308 -0.88 -18.47 16.41
N ALA A 309 -0.11 -18.81 15.37
CA ALA A 309 -0.59 -18.98 14.01
C ALA A 309 -0.12 -20.34 13.48
N HIS A 310 -1.05 -21.12 12.93
CA HIS A 310 -0.80 -22.42 12.33
C HIS A 310 -1.15 -22.37 10.85
N LEU A 311 -0.32 -23.00 10.03
CA LEU A 311 -0.46 -22.98 8.58
C LEU A 311 -0.68 -24.39 8.07
N TYR A 312 -1.83 -24.64 7.47
CA TYR A 312 -2.17 -25.92 6.86
C TYR A 312 -2.20 -25.77 5.34
N VAL A 313 -1.42 -26.56 4.61
CA VAL A 313 -1.37 -26.56 3.15
C VAL A 313 -2.09 -27.77 2.60
N TYR A 314 -2.89 -27.58 1.56
CA TYR A 314 -3.64 -28.66 0.95
C TYR A 314 -2.76 -29.54 0.07
N ASN A 315 -2.65 -30.81 0.44
CA ASN A 315 -1.98 -31.83 -0.35
C ASN A 315 -2.98 -32.59 -1.22
N ARG A 316 -2.91 -32.34 -2.54
CA ARG A 316 -3.80 -32.97 -3.53
C ARG A 316 -3.63 -34.48 -3.61
N GLY A 317 -2.41 -34.99 -3.37
CA GLY A 317 -2.10 -36.42 -3.49
C GLY A 317 -2.71 -37.25 -2.37
N THR A 318 -2.58 -36.77 -1.12
CA THR A 318 -3.11 -37.44 0.07
C THR A 318 -4.54 -37.02 0.42
N LYS A 319 -5.08 -36.00 -0.24
CA LYS A 319 -6.37 -35.36 0.09
C LYS A 319 -6.43 -34.98 1.58
N ALA A 320 -5.34 -34.37 2.06
CA ALA A 320 -5.18 -33.97 3.45
C ALA A 320 -4.71 -32.52 3.55
N LEU A 321 -4.92 -31.92 4.72
CA LEU A 321 -4.31 -30.66 5.12
C LEU A 321 -3.05 -30.99 5.93
N ASP A 322 -1.89 -30.67 5.36
CA ASP A 322 -0.60 -30.91 5.98
C ASP A 322 -0.16 -29.64 6.73
N GLU A 323 0.11 -29.77 8.03
CA GLU A 323 0.63 -28.66 8.83
C GLU A 323 2.08 -28.34 8.44
N VAL A 324 2.33 -27.07 8.12
CA VAL A 324 3.67 -26.54 7.93
C VAL A 324 4.26 -26.27 9.31
N MET A 325 5.43 -26.83 9.58
CA MET A 325 6.07 -26.83 10.90
C MET A 325 7.49 -26.28 10.82
N ALA A 326 7.98 -25.66 11.91
CA ALA A 326 9.39 -25.34 12.09
C ALA A 326 10.03 -26.30 13.12
N GLY A 327 10.99 -27.13 12.71
CA GLY A 327 11.77 -28.01 13.59
C GLY A 327 11.28 -29.47 13.71
N ASN A 328 11.80 -30.22 14.70
CA ASN A 328 11.72 -31.69 14.81
C ASN A 328 10.41 -32.28 15.43
N HIS A 329 9.27 -31.60 15.33
CA HIS A 329 7.99 -32.16 15.82
C HIS A 329 7.30 -33.01 14.74
N GLN A 330 6.48 -33.98 15.16
CA GLN A 330 5.77 -34.85 14.21
C GLN A 330 4.76 -34.02 13.39
N PRO A 331 4.83 -34.06 12.05
CA PRO A 331 3.90 -33.32 11.19
C PRO A 331 2.48 -33.86 11.35
N VAL A 332 1.52 -32.96 11.56
CA VAL A 332 0.09 -33.29 11.62
C VAL A 332 -0.47 -33.23 10.21
N SER A 333 -1.02 -34.35 9.73
CA SER A 333 -1.74 -34.42 8.45
C SER A 333 -3.20 -34.75 8.74
N ILE A 334 -4.10 -33.84 8.37
CA ILE A 334 -5.52 -33.92 8.67
C ILE A 334 -6.25 -34.43 7.42
N SER A 335 -6.76 -35.66 7.47
CA SER A 335 -7.53 -36.23 6.35
C SER A 335 -8.84 -35.47 6.14
N LEU A 336 -9.11 -35.04 4.89
CA LEU A 336 -10.37 -34.39 4.55
C LEU A 336 -11.57 -35.34 4.54
N SER A 337 -11.34 -36.63 4.28
CA SER A 337 -12.38 -37.67 4.21
C SER A 337 -12.78 -38.24 5.58
N ALA A 338 -11.88 -38.13 6.56
CA ALA A 338 -12.10 -38.61 7.92
C ALA A 338 -11.50 -37.59 8.90
N PRO A 339 -12.11 -36.41 9.05
CA PRO A 339 -11.58 -35.37 9.92
C PRO A 339 -11.54 -35.89 11.37
N PRO A 340 -10.39 -35.73 12.06
CA PRO A 340 -10.31 -35.99 13.50
C PRO A 340 -11.23 -35.01 14.25
N GLY A 341 -11.78 -35.47 15.39
CA GLY A 341 -12.59 -34.61 16.26
C GLY A 341 -11.78 -33.47 16.89
N GLY A 342 -12.47 -32.49 17.49
CA GLY A 342 -11.84 -31.33 18.13
C GLY A 342 -11.57 -30.17 17.18
N THR A 343 -10.50 -29.41 17.42
CA THR A 343 -10.20 -28.15 16.73
C THR A 343 -9.86 -28.34 15.25
N GLN A 344 -9.22 -29.47 14.90
CA GLN A 344 -8.85 -29.83 13.53
C GLN A 344 -10.05 -29.98 12.58
N ALA A 345 -11.23 -30.34 13.12
CA ALA A 345 -12.47 -30.36 12.35
C ALA A 345 -12.88 -28.96 11.86
N GLY A 346 -12.51 -27.92 12.60
CA GLY A 346 -12.71 -26.52 12.19
C GLY A 346 -11.91 -26.14 10.94
N ALA A 347 -10.65 -26.60 10.86
CA ALA A 347 -9.82 -26.40 9.66
C ALA A 347 -10.43 -27.11 8.44
N VAL A 348 -10.90 -28.34 8.60
CA VAL A 348 -11.56 -29.09 7.50
C VAL A 348 -12.87 -28.43 7.06
N ALA A 349 -13.69 -27.95 8.01
CA ALA A 349 -14.91 -27.22 7.71
C ALA A 349 -14.61 -25.92 6.94
N CYS A 350 -13.64 -25.13 7.40
CA CYS A 350 -13.18 -23.91 6.72
C CYS A 350 -12.72 -24.21 5.29
N PHE A 351 -11.94 -25.27 5.08
CA PHE A 351 -11.48 -25.70 3.77
C PHE A 351 -12.65 -26.09 2.84
N HIS A 352 -13.59 -26.90 3.34
CA HIS A 352 -14.69 -27.43 2.54
C HIS A 352 -15.69 -26.35 2.13
N TYR A 353 -16.11 -25.52 3.08
CA TYR A 353 -17.10 -24.47 2.85
C TYR A 353 -16.50 -23.22 2.21
N ARG A 354 -15.17 -23.08 2.19
CA ARG A 354 -14.44 -21.91 1.66
C ARG A 354 -14.83 -20.60 2.34
N THR A 355 -15.23 -20.69 3.59
CA THR A 355 -15.66 -19.55 4.40
C THR A 355 -14.82 -19.48 5.65
N LEU A 356 -14.45 -18.26 6.04
CA LEU A 356 -13.85 -18.00 7.33
C LEU A 356 -14.78 -18.49 8.46
N LEU A 357 -14.19 -19.09 9.48
CA LEU A 357 -14.90 -19.67 10.63
C LEU A 357 -14.32 -19.07 11.91
N VAL A 358 -15.18 -18.40 12.68
CA VAL A 358 -14.82 -17.77 13.96
C VAL A 358 -15.42 -18.60 15.08
N ILE A 359 -14.60 -18.98 16.05
CA ILE A 359 -15.03 -19.62 17.29
C ILE A 359 -14.60 -18.71 18.45
N PRO A 360 -15.48 -17.79 18.90
CA PRO A 360 -15.12 -16.80 19.92
C PRO A 360 -14.84 -17.40 21.30
N ASP A 361 -15.48 -18.53 21.57
CA ASP A 361 -15.35 -19.29 22.81
C ASP A 361 -15.44 -20.78 22.48
N ILE A 362 -14.35 -21.48 22.75
CA ILE A 362 -14.20 -22.88 22.41
C ILE A 362 -15.10 -23.80 23.24
N GLU A 363 -15.50 -23.37 24.44
CA GLU A 363 -16.43 -24.13 25.30
C GLU A 363 -17.84 -24.19 24.70
N ARG A 364 -18.16 -23.23 23.84
CA ARG A 364 -19.43 -23.14 23.11
C ARG A 364 -19.31 -23.64 21.67
N SER A 365 -18.17 -24.23 21.31
CA SER A 365 -17.90 -24.73 19.97
C SER A 365 -18.85 -25.87 19.60
N PRO A 366 -19.35 -25.90 18.34
CA PRO A 366 -20.06 -27.08 17.82
C PRO A 366 -19.13 -28.28 17.59
N PHE A 367 -17.81 -28.09 17.66
CA PHE A 367 -16.81 -29.15 17.56
C PHE A 367 -16.39 -29.59 18.97
N PRO A 368 -16.74 -30.80 19.42
CA PRO A 368 -16.39 -31.29 20.77
C PRO A 368 -14.89 -31.52 20.87
N ILE A 369 -14.25 -30.92 21.87
CA ILE A 369 -12.81 -31.06 22.15
C ILE A 369 -12.66 -31.88 23.43
N SER A 370 -11.90 -32.97 23.37
CA SER A 370 -11.42 -33.65 24.58
C SER A 370 -10.40 -32.73 25.25
N THR A 371 -10.79 -32.02 26.30
CA THR A 371 -9.93 -31.17 27.13
C THR A 371 -8.94 -32.03 27.92
N GLY A 372 -7.96 -32.60 27.25
CA GLY A 372 -6.86 -33.33 27.87
C GLY A 372 -5.83 -32.37 28.45
N GLY A 373 -6.17 -31.67 29.54
CA GLY A 373 -5.24 -31.10 30.54
C GLY A 373 -3.99 -30.32 30.11
N ALA A 374 -3.84 -29.93 28.84
CA ALA A 374 -2.66 -29.24 28.34
C ALA A 374 -2.73 -27.76 28.73
N GLN A 375 -1.68 -27.27 29.38
CA GLN A 375 -1.61 -25.96 30.03
C GLN A 375 -1.82 -24.75 29.08
N ASN A 376 -1.88 -24.96 27.76
CA ASN A 376 -2.00 -23.95 26.70
C ASN A 376 -3.07 -24.32 25.63
N SER A 377 -4.23 -24.82 26.06
CA SER A 377 -5.35 -25.08 25.12
C SER A 377 -5.96 -23.77 24.63
N PRO A 378 -6.26 -23.63 23.32
CA PRO A 378 -6.83 -22.40 22.79
C PRO A 378 -8.23 -22.16 23.37
N LYS A 379 -8.56 -20.91 23.66
CA LYS A 379 -9.88 -20.45 24.14
C LYS A 379 -10.74 -19.85 23.04
N SER A 380 -10.10 -19.31 22.00
CA SER A 380 -10.76 -18.82 20.79
C SER A 380 -9.93 -19.14 19.55
N LEU A 381 -10.62 -19.32 18.43
CA LEU A 381 -10.03 -19.74 17.16
C LEU A 381 -10.60 -18.93 16.00
N LEU A 382 -9.74 -18.64 15.03
CA LEU A 382 -10.12 -18.09 13.73
C LEU A 382 -9.49 -18.93 12.64
N PHE A 383 -10.32 -19.58 11.83
CA PHE A 383 -9.89 -20.27 10.63
C PHE A 383 -10.17 -19.41 9.40
N VAL A 384 -9.16 -19.28 8.55
CA VAL A 384 -9.19 -18.44 7.36
C VAL A 384 -8.82 -19.29 6.14
N PRO A 385 -9.69 -19.40 5.13
CA PRO A 385 -9.35 -20.11 3.91
C PRO A 385 -8.33 -19.30 3.11
N MET A 386 -7.26 -19.95 2.68
CA MET A 386 -6.22 -19.32 1.86
C MET A 386 -6.57 -19.48 0.39
N LEU A 387 -7.12 -18.43 -0.23
CA LEU A 387 -7.62 -18.50 -1.60
C LEU A 387 -6.57 -18.05 -2.62
N SER A 388 -6.42 -18.81 -3.69
CA SER A 388 -5.62 -18.45 -4.85
C SER A 388 -6.35 -18.86 -6.12
N GLN A 389 -6.62 -17.89 -7.02
CA GLN A 389 -7.32 -18.11 -8.29
C GLN A 389 -8.67 -18.86 -8.16
N GLY A 390 -9.40 -18.65 -7.05
CA GLY A 390 -10.71 -19.29 -6.80
C GLY A 390 -10.63 -20.70 -6.19
N GLU A 391 -9.42 -21.23 -5.98
CA GLU A 391 -9.18 -22.49 -5.27
C GLU A 391 -8.66 -22.23 -3.85
N VAL A 392 -8.95 -23.14 -2.93
CA VAL A 392 -8.40 -23.11 -1.56
C VAL A 392 -7.05 -23.81 -1.56
N ALA A 393 -5.98 -23.05 -1.36
CA ALA A 393 -4.62 -23.57 -1.22
C ALA A 393 -4.37 -24.22 0.15
N GLY A 394 -5.16 -23.86 1.16
CA GLY A 394 -5.06 -24.38 2.51
C GLY A 394 -5.84 -23.52 3.52
N VAL A 395 -5.53 -23.68 4.81
CA VAL A 395 -6.18 -22.95 5.90
C VAL A 395 -5.13 -22.34 6.82
N LEU A 396 -5.34 -21.07 7.18
CA LEU A 396 -4.61 -20.39 8.24
C LEU A 396 -5.48 -20.45 9.52
N GLU A 397 -4.92 -20.97 10.60
CA GLU A 397 -5.56 -20.99 11.92
C GLU A 397 -4.84 -19.98 12.83
N LEU A 398 -5.61 -19.09 13.45
CA LEU A 398 -5.12 -18.20 14.51
C LEU A 398 -5.79 -18.59 15.82
N ASP A 399 -4.99 -18.76 16.85
CA ASP A 399 -5.48 -19.17 18.16
C ASP A 399 -5.15 -18.16 19.25
N GLN A 400 -5.96 -18.17 20.30
CA GLN A 400 -5.72 -17.36 21.47
C GLN A 400 -6.04 -18.18 22.73
N ASP A 401 -5.04 -18.37 23.57
CA ASP A 401 -5.06 -19.24 24.76
C ASP A 401 -5.28 -18.48 26.07
N ASP A 402 -5.02 -17.16 26.11
CA ASP A 402 -5.12 -16.34 27.31
C ASP A 402 -6.58 -15.99 27.67
N ARG A 403 -7.40 -15.64 26.67
CA ARG A 403 -8.80 -15.22 26.85
C ARG A 403 -9.71 -15.64 25.70
N ALA A 404 -11.01 -15.78 26.00
CA ALA A 404 -12.04 -15.83 24.97
C ALA A 404 -12.11 -14.46 24.27
N ARG A 405 -12.26 -14.47 22.95
CA ARG A 405 -12.22 -13.25 22.14
C ARG A 405 -13.08 -13.41 20.90
N ASP A 406 -13.89 -12.39 20.65
CA ASP A 406 -14.57 -12.24 19.39
C ASP A 406 -13.70 -11.41 18.42
N PHE A 407 -13.50 -11.93 17.21
CA PHE A 407 -12.73 -11.26 16.16
C PHE A 407 -13.65 -10.29 15.43
N THR A 408 -13.30 -9.01 15.40
CA THR A 408 -14.12 -7.98 14.73
C THR A 408 -14.17 -8.20 13.22
N THR A 409 -15.19 -7.67 12.54
CA THR A 409 -15.32 -7.76 11.08
C THR A 409 -14.10 -7.23 10.33
N ASP A 410 -13.48 -6.18 10.85
CA ASP A 410 -12.27 -5.59 10.26
C ASP A 410 -11.06 -6.52 10.41
N GLU A 411 -10.93 -7.20 11.56
CA GLU A 411 -9.89 -8.20 11.79
C GLU A 411 -10.11 -9.44 10.92
N GLN A 412 -11.35 -9.91 10.78
CA GLN A 412 -11.69 -11.02 9.89
C GLN A 412 -11.35 -10.69 8.43
N ALA A 413 -11.69 -9.48 7.96
CA ALA A 413 -11.37 -9.02 6.61
C ALA A 413 -9.85 -8.91 6.38
N LEU A 414 -9.11 -8.38 7.37
CA LEU A 414 -7.65 -8.28 7.31
C LEU A 414 -6.99 -9.66 7.31
N ALA A 415 -7.49 -10.58 8.14
CA ALA A 415 -7.01 -11.96 8.21
C ALA A 415 -7.27 -12.68 6.88
N GLN A 416 -8.46 -12.48 6.28
CA GLN A 416 -8.78 -13.00 4.94
C GLN A 416 -7.86 -12.45 3.85
N HIS A 417 -7.54 -11.15 3.89
CA HIS A 417 -6.59 -10.56 2.94
C HIS A 417 -5.21 -11.19 3.05
N LEU A 418 -4.68 -11.34 4.28
CA LEU A 418 -3.39 -12.00 4.51
C LEU A 418 -3.44 -13.50 4.14
N GLY A 419 -4.52 -14.20 4.47
CA GLY A 419 -4.75 -15.60 4.07
C GLY A 419 -4.71 -15.78 2.55
N ASN A 420 -5.29 -14.84 1.79
CA ASN A 420 -5.21 -14.84 0.33
C ASN A 420 -3.78 -14.58 -0.16
N GLN A 421 -3.04 -13.64 0.45
CA GLN A 421 -1.63 -13.40 0.09
C GLN A 421 -0.77 -14.64 0.35
N ILE A 422 -1.00 -15.35 1.46
CA ILE A 422 -0.33 -16.62 1.76
C ILE A 422 -0.71 -17.67 0.72
N GLY A 423 -2.00 -17.81 0.37
CA GLY A 423 -2.46 -18.72 -0.66
C GLY A 423 -1.79 -18.47 -2.03
N VAL A 424 -1.59 -17.20 -2.39
CA VAL A 424 -0.82 -16.82 -3.59
C VAL A 424 0.64 -17.21 -3.46
N ALA A 425 1.29 -16.93 -2.33
CA ALA A 425 2.69 -17.28 -2.09
C ALA A 425 2.94 -18.79 -2.18
N ILE A 426 2.09 -19.61 -1.52
CA ILE A 426 2.15 -21.07 -1.60
C ILE A 426 2.00 -21.56 -3.04
N ARG A 427 1.04 -21.00 -3.79
CA ARG A 427 0.85 -21.37 -5.20
C ARG A 427 2.06 -21.03 -6.07
N LEU A 428 2.71 -19.90 -5.81
CA LEU A 428 3.93 -19.50 -6.52
C LEU A 428 5.10 -20.45 -6.20
N LEU A 429 5.22 -20.92 -4.96
CA LEU A 429 6.22 -21.92 -4.58
C LEU A 429 6.01 -23.25 -5.31
N ASP A 430 4.77 -23.74 -5.35
CA ASP A 430 4.42 -24.95 -6.10
C ASP A 430 4.78 -24.79 -7.58
N GLN A 431 4.39 -23.67 -8.21
CA GLN A 431 4.69 -23.41 -9.62
C GLN A 431 6.18 -23.36 -9.92
N ARG A 432 6.98 -22.69 -9.08
CA ARG A 432 8.44 -22.64 -9.23
C ARG A 432 9.06 -24.04 -9.14
N SER A 433 8.62 -24.85 -8.18
CA SER A 433 9.14 -26.21 -8.03
C SER A 433 8.87 -27.10 -9.25
N VAL A 434 7.66 -27.01 -9.82
CA VAL A 434 7.28 -27.72 -11.05
C VAL A 434 8.10 -27.21 -12.24
N GLN A 435 8.29 -25.89 -12.36
CA GLN A 435 9.08 -25.31 -13.43
C GLN A 435 10.56 -25.67 -13.35
N GLU A 436 11.16 -25.69 -12.16
CA GLU A 436 12.53 -26.15 -11.95
C GLU A 436 12.70 -27.63 -12.30
N GLN A 437 11.72 -28.48 -11.98
CA GLN A 437 11.70 -29.88 -12.39
C GLN A 437 11.65 -29.99 -13.91
N LEU A 438 10.74 -29.27 -14.57
CA LEU A 438 10.63 -29.25 -16.03
C LEU A 438 11.92 -28.76 -16.69
N PHE A 439 12.52 -27.68 -16.21
CA PHE A 439 13.78 -27.16 -16.75
C PHE A 439 14.94 -28.15 -16.58
N ARG A 440 15.00 -28.86 -15.44
CA ARG A 440 15.98 -29.94 -15.25
C ARG A 440 15.77 -31.07 -16.26
N THR A 441 14.53 -31.49 -16.48
CA THR A 441 14.18 -32.52 -17.46
C THR A 441 14.47 -32.08 -18.89
N GLU A 442 14.11 -30.85 -19.28
CA GLU A 442 14.41 -30.30 -20.62
C GLU A 442 15.91 -30.17 -20.88
N LYS A 443 16.68 -29.73 -19.87
CA LYS A 443 18.14 -29.63 -19.97
C LYS A 443 18.78 -30.99 -20.15
N LEU A 444 18.31 -32.01 -19.43
CA LEU A 444 18.77 -33.40 -19.60
C LEU A 444 18.42 -33.93 -21.00
N ALA A 445 17.20 -33.68 -21.48
CA ALA A 445 16.77 -34.07 -22.83
C ALA A 445 17.56 -33.38 -23.96
N ALA A 446 17.96 -32.12 -23.78
CA ALA A 446 18.82 -31.41 -24.72
C ALA A 446 20.25 -31.99 -24.73
N VAL A 447 20.80 -32.31 -23.56
CA VAL A 447 22.11 -32.97 -23.41
C VAL A 447 22.08 -34.38 -24.02
N GLY A 448 21.01 -35.15 -23.82
CA GLY A 448 20.83 -36.48 -24.42
C GLY A 448 20.84 -36.45 -25.95
N ARG A 449 20.19 -35.45 -26.57
CA ARG A 449 20.21 -35.28 -28.04
C ARG A 449 21.60 -34.96 -28.60
N LEU A 450 22.37 -34.12 -27.91
CA LEU A 450 23.75 -33.80 -28.31
C LEU A 450 24.68 -35.01 -28.17
N ILE A 451 24.53 -35.79 -27.09
CA ILE A 451 25.31 -37.01 -26.87
C ILE A 451 25.05 -38.04 -27.97
N SER A 452 23.80 -38.24 -28.38
CA SER A 452 23.45 -39.24 -29.41
C SER A 452 24.13 -38.97 -30.77
N GLY A 453 24.28 -37.69 -31.16
CA GLY A 453 25.01 -37.31 -32.38
C GLY A 453 26.52 -37.57 -32.28
N VAL A 454 27.15 -37.13 -31.18
CA VAL A 454 28.60 -37.29 -30.95
C VAL A 454 28.99 -38.77 -30.81
N VAL A 455 28.11 -39.59 -30.22
CA VAL A 455 28.32 -41.03 -30.07
C VAL A 455 28.53 -41.70 -31.42
N ASN A 456 27.64 -41.49 -32.40
CA ASN A 456 27.72 -42.22 -33.67
C ASN A 456 29.05 -41.95 -34.39
N GLU A 457 29.55 -40.71 -34.24
CA GLU A 457 30.85 -40.30 -34.77
C GLU A 457 32.03 -40.93 -34.02
N LEU A 458 31.90 -41.23 -32.71
CA LEU A 458 32.94 -41.88 -31.91
C LEU A 458 32.90 -43.41 -31.99
N GLN A 459 31.73 -44.01 -32.13
CA GLN A 459 31.54 -45.46 -32.17
C GLN A 459 32.13 -46.06 -33.45
N THR A 460 32.06 -45.33 -34.56
CA THR A 460 32.60 -45.73 -35.86
C THR A 460 34.13 -45.93 -35.84
N PRO A 461 34.95 -44.93 -35.43
CA PRO A 461 36.41 -45.10 -35.35
C PRO A 461 36.82 -46.09 -34.27
N LEU A 462 36.13 -46.15 -33.11
CA LEU A 462 36.43 -47.12 -32.06
C LEU A 462 36.20 -48.57 -32.52
N SER A 463 35.12 -48.83 -33.25
CA SER A 463 34.86 -50.16 -33.82
C SER A 463 35.94 -50.55 -34.83
N SER A 464 36.39 -49.61 -35.66
CA SER A 464 37.50 -49.83 -36.59
C SER A 464 38.80 -50.15 -35.88
N ILE A 465 39.13 -49.44 -34.78
CA ILE A 465 40.35 -49.68 -34.00
C ILE A 465 40.28 -51.07 -33.35
N SER A 466 39.14 -51.44 -32.74
CA SER A 466 38.94 -52.77 -32.16
C SER A 466 39.09 -53.89 -33.20
N GLU A 467 38.57 -53.70 -34.42
CA GLU A 467 38.68 -54.69 -35.50
C GLU A 467 40.12 -54.82 -36.01
N LEU A 468 40.81 -53.70 -36.25
CA LEU A 468 42.22 -53.68 -36.66
C LEU A 468 43.11 -54.34 -35.60
N ALA A 469 42.88 -54.03 -34.32
CA ALA A 469 43.62 -54.61 -33.20
C ALA A 469 43.35 -56.12 -33.07
N SER A 470 42.09 -56.56 -33.22
CA SER A 470 41.73 -57.99 -33.20
C SER A 470 42.37 -58.76 -34.36
N ARG A 471 42.39 -58.18 -35.56
CA ARG A 471 43.06 -58.78 -36.74
C ARG A 471 44.57 -58.84 -36.58
N ALA A 472 45.17 -57.80 -35.99
CA ALA A 472 46.60 -57.77 -35.69
C ALA A 472 46.96 -58.80 -34.61
N LEU A 473 46.15 -58.97 -33.56
CA LEU A 473 46.30 -60.00 -32.54
C LEU A 473 46.35 -61.41 -33.14
N VAL A 474 45.45 -61.72 -34.07
CA VAL A 474 45.44 -63.02 -34.77
C VAL A 474 46.73 -63.22 -35.60
N LYS A 475 47.26 -62.17 -36.22
CA LYS A 475 48.51 -62.23 -37.00
C LYS A 475 49.78 -62.25 -36.16
N CYS A 476 49.73 -61.69 -34.94
CA CYS A 476 50.85 -61.51 -34.04
C CYS A 476 50.98 -62.60 -32.98
N GLN A 477 50.20 -63.69 -33.08
CA GLN A 477 50.31 -64.84 -32.17
C GLN A 477 51.78 -65.31 -32.07
N SER A 478 52.33 -65.31 -30.86
CA SER A 478 53.72 -65.65 -30.54
C SER A 478 54.80 -64.64 -30.99
N SER A 479 54.43 -63.40 -31.28
CA SER A 479 55.37 -62.31 -31.60
C SER A 479 55.67 -61.41 -30.39
N PRO A 480 56.81 -60.70 -30.34
CA PRO A 480 57.12 -59.74 -29.26
C PRO A 480 56.05 -58.66 -29.09
N ASN A 481 55.32 -58.34 -30.16
CA ASN A 481 54.35 -57.25 -30.22
C ASN A 481 52.95 -57.67 -29.77
N GLU A 482 52.71 -58.97 -29.48
CA GLU A 482 51.40 -59.48 -29.05
C GLU A 482 50.86 -58.75 -27.81
N ARG A 483 51.76 -58.41 -26.86
CA ARG A 483 51.40 -57.67 -25.65
C ARG A 483 50.93 -56.23 -25.94
N GLU A 484 51.57 -55.55 -26.88
CA GLU A 484 51.20 -54.17 -27.26
C GLU A 484 49.88 -54.15 -28.03
N VAL A 485 49.67 -55.08 -28.96
CA VAL A 485 48.42 -55.18 -29.72
C VAL A 485 47.25 -55.60 -28.82
N SER A 486 47.50 -56.48 -27.85
CA SER A 486 46.53 -56.85 -26.80
C SER A 486 46.10 -55.64 -25.96
N ALA A 487 47.06 -54.79 -25.55
CA ALA A 487 46.76 -53.56 -24.81
C ALA A 487 45.92 -52.57 -25.64
N ILE A 488 46.22 -52.41 -26.93
CA ILE A 488 45.43 -51.55 -27.85
C ILE A 488 43.99 -52.08 -27.99
N ALA A 489 43.82 -53.39 -28.17
CA ALA A 489 42.49 -54.00 -28.27
C ALA A 489 41.68 -53.82 -26.97
N ALA A 490 42.31 -54.03 -25.81
CA ALA A 490 41.68 -53.83 -24.51
C ALA A 490 41.23 -52.39 -24.30
N GLU A 491 42.04 -51.40 -24.68
CA GLU A 491 41.71 -49.99 -24.46
C GLU A 491 40.68 -49.46 -25.45
N ALA A 492 40.67 -49.96 -26.70
CA ALA A 492 39.60 -49.69 -27.66
C ALA A 492 38.26 -50.29 -27.20
N GLN A 493 38.29 -51.52 -26.65
CA GLN A 493 37.10 -52.16 -26.08
C GLN A 493 36.55 -51.40 -24.88
N LYS A 494 37.44 -50.93 -24.00
CA LYS A 494 37.08 -50.11 -22.84
C LYS A 494 36.48 -48.77 -23.26
N ALA A 495 37.08 -48.06 -24.21
CA ALA A 495 36.52 -46.82 -24.75
C ALA A 495 35.15 -47.04 -25.40
N SER A 496 34.96 -48.12 -26.17
CA SER A 496 33.68 -48.50 -26.75
C SER A 496 32.62 -48.79 -25.68
N SER A 497 33.02 -49.43 -24.56
CA SER A 497 32.11 -49.66 -23.42
C SER A 497 31.69 -48.37 -22.71
N ILE A 498 32.58 -47.37 -22.62
CA ILE A 498 32.27 -46.06 -22.02
C ILE A 498 31.30 -45.30 -22.93
N VAL A 499 31.56 -45.28 -24.24
CA VAL A 499 30.66 -44.66 -25.22
C VAL A 499 29.29 -45.35 -25.18
N SER A 500 29.22 -46.67 -25.18
CA SER A 500 27.96 -47.43 -25.08
C SER A 500 27.17 -47.15 -23.80
N ARG A 501 27.83 -46.93 -22.66
CA ARG A 501 27.16 -46.47 -21.41
C ARG A 501 26.66 -45.03 -21.50
N LEU A 502 27.38 -44.16 -22.20
CA LEU A 502 26.91 -42.80 -22.49
C LEU A 502 25.68 -42.82 -23.40
N VAL A 503 25.65 -43.74 -24.37
CA VAL A 503 24.51 -44.00 -25.26
C VAL A 503 23.31 -44.51 -24.50
N SER A 504 23.47 -45.50 -23.63
CA SER A 504 22.34 -46.04 -22.87
C SER A 504 21.76 -44.97 -21.95
N PHE A 505 22.59 -44.11 -21.36
CA PHE A 505 22.15 -42.95 -20.58
C PHE A 505 21.37 -41.92 -21.42
N ALA A 506 21.81 -41.61 -22.64
CA ALA A 506 21.15 -40.64 -23.54
C ALA A 506 19.94 -41.20 -24.31
N ALA A 507 19.97 -42.49 -24.67
CA ALA A 507 18.91 -43.20 -25.39
C ALA A 507 17.78 -43.65 -24.47
N ALA A 508 18.02 -43.70 -23.15
CA ALA A 508 16.96 -43.90 -22.17
C ALA A 508 15.81 -42.92 -22.41
N GLU A 509 16.03 -41.64 -22.70
CA GLU A 509 14.96 -40.64 -22.82
C GLU A 509 14.16 -40.64 -24.14
N GLN A 510 14.50 -41.45 -25.15
CA GLN A 510 13.77 -41.47 -26.46
C GLN A 510 12.84 -42.67 -26.67
N GLY A 511 12.63 -43.53 -25.66
CA GLY A 511 11.75 -44.67 -25.82
C GLY A 511 10.28 -44.28 -25.73
N GLU A 512 9.55 -44.35 -26.84
CA GLU A 512 8.08 -44.29 -26.82
C GLU A 512 7.53 -45.34 -25.84
N ALA A 513 6.61 -44.92 -24.98
CA ALA A 513 5.93 -45.80 -24.04
C ALA A 513 5.05 -46.80 -24.81
N ARG A 514 5.51 -48.05 -24.92
CA ARG A 514 4.80 -49.15 -25.60
C ARG A 514 4.53 -50.30 -24.64
N PRO A 515 3.56 -51.19 -24.90
CA PRO A 515 3.41 -52.39 -24.09
C PRO A 515 4.67 -53.27 -24.18
N VAL A 516 5.38 -53.43 -23.06
CA VAL A 516 6.58 -54.27 -22.93
C VAL A 516 6.23 -55.53 -22.16
N CYS A 517 6.53 -56.70 -22.72
CA CYS A 517 6.38 -57.98 -22.04
C CYS A 517 7.54 -58.19 -21.05
N ILE A 518 7.31 -57.95 -19.76
CA ILE A 518 8.31 -58.11 -18.71
C ILE A 518 8.76 -59.56 -18.57
N SER A 519 7.85 -60.53 -18.72
CA SER A 519 8.20 -61.95 -18.64
C SER A 519 9.25 -62.35 -19.70
N THR A 520 9.12 -61.83 -20.91
CA THR A 520 10.10 -62.06 -21.98
C THR A 520 11.40 -61.31 -21.73
N LEU A 521 11.30 -60.04 -21.32
CA LEU A 521 12.47 -59.20 -21.03
C LEU A 521 13.36 -59.80 -19.94
N LEU A 522 12.77 -60.19 -18.80
CA LEU A 522 13.52 -60.80 -17.69
C LEU A 522 14.18 -62.11 -18.13
N ARG A 523 13.46 -62.96 -18.86
CA ARG A 523 14.01 -64.22 -19.38
C ARG A 523 15.21 -64.00 -20.30
N SER A 524 15.09 -63.09 -21.27
CA SER A 524 16.19 -62.75 -22.17
C SER A 524 17.41 -62.20 -21.41
N LEU A 525 17.20 -61.38 -20.38
CA LEU A 525 18.28 -60.86 -19.54
C LEU A 525 18.93 -61.94 -18.66
N ILE A 526 18.14 -62.86 -18.11
CA ILE A 526 18.64 -64.02 -17.34
C ILE A 526 19.48 -64.92 -18.26
N GLU A 527 18.97 -65.29 -19.43
CA GLU A 527 19.68 -66.09 -20.44
C GLU A 527 20.97 -65.40 -20.90
N PHE A 528 20.92 -64.07 -21.11
CA PHE A 528 22.08 -63.28 -21.50
C PHE A 528 23.20 -63.33 -20.45
N ARG A 529 22.85 -63.32 -19.15
CA ARG A 529 23.83 -63.33 -18.04
C ARG A 529 24.19 -64.72 -17.54
N GLU A 530 23.49 -65.75 -17.98
CA GLU A 530 23.63 -67.10 -17.46
C GLU A 530 25.07 -67.65 -17.59
N ARG A 531 25.76 -67.33 -18.69
CA ARG A 531 27.17 -67.76 -18.89
C ARG A 531 28.11 -67.11 -17.90
N ASP A 532 27.99 -65.81 -17.69
CA ASP A 532 28.83 -65.05 -16.76
C ASP A 532 28.56 -65.48 -15.31
N TRP A 533 27.28 -65.71 -14.98
CA TRP A 533 26.88 -66.22 -13.67
C TRP A 533 27.41 -67.62 -13.39
N LYS A 534 27.36 -68.53 -14.37
CA LYS A 534 27.98 -69.87 -14.24
C LYS A 534 29.50 -69.78 -14.07
N ALA A 535 30.17 -68.92 -14.84
CA ALA A 535 31.61 -68.72 -14.73
C ALA A 535 32.02 -68.15 -13.37
N SER A 536 31.19 -67.29 -12.79
CA SER A 536 31.37 -66.67 -11.46
C SER A 536 30.88 -67.53 -10.28
N GLY A 537 30.37 -68.75 -10.55
CA GLY A 537 29.88 -69.69 -9.53
C GLY A 537 28.55 -69.30 -8.88
N ILE A 538 27.74 -68.48 -9.55
CA ILE A 538 26.44 -67.99 -9.06
C ILE A 538 25.34 -68.99 -9.43
N ARG A 539 24.59 -69.46 -8.42
CA ARG A 539 23.40 -70.31 -8.61
C ARG A 539 22.17 -69.43 -8.87
N VAL A 540 21.50 -69.65 -10.00
CA VAL A 540 20.32 -68.88 -10.41
C VAL A 540 19.06 -69.69 -10.11
N GLN A 541 18.09 -69.08 -9.43
CA GLN A 541 16.74 -69.62 -9.23
C GLN A 541 15.72 -68.71 -9.92
N ASP A 542 15.18 -69.18 -11.04
CA ASP A 542 14.18 -68.45 -11.81
C ASP A 542 12.76 -68.92 -11.44
N PHE A 543 12.01 -68.04 -10.77
CA PHE A 543 10.59 -68.18 -10.47
C PHE A 543 9.77 -67.08 -11.19
N THR A 544 10.21 -66.65 -12.36
CA THR A 544 9.45 -65.72 -13.21
C THR A 544 8.25 -66.43 -13.84
N SER A 545 7.17 -65.67 -14.04
CA SER A 545 5.93 -66.19 -14.62
C SER A 545 6.15 -66.56 -16.09
N ILE A 546 5.59 -67.70 -16.50
CA ILE A 546 5.58 -68.14 -17.89
C ILE A 546 4.59 -67.30 -18.72
N GLU A 547 3.54 -66.78 -18.07
CA GLU A 547 2.52 -65.97 -18.73
C GLU A 547 3.09 -64.60 -19.15
N PRO A 548 2.70 -64.06 -20.31
CA PRO A 548 3.20 -62.77 -20.78
C PRO A 548 2.57 -61.62 -19.98
N LEU A 549 3.39 -60.96 -19.17
CA LEU A 549 2.99 -59.84 -18.32
C LEU A 549 3.43 -58.53 -18.97
N PHE A 550 2.47 -57.68 -19.32
CA PHE A 550 2.75 -56.43 -20.01
C PHE A 550 2.74 -55.24 -19.04
N VAL A 551 3.69 -54.32 -19.22
CA VAL A 551 3.70 -53.00 -18.59
C VAL A 551 3.86 -51.94 -19.68
N LEU A 552 3.33 -50.74 -19.48
CA LEU A 552 3.52 -49.65 -20.44
C LEU A 552 4.89 -49.00 -20.20
N GLY A 553 5.76 -48.96 -21.22
CA GLY A 553 7.11 -48.45 -21.02
C GLY A 553 8.04 -48.46 -22.21
N SER A 554 9.20 -47.85 -22.00
CA SER A 554 10.33 -47.99 -22.91
C SER A 554 11.05 -49.31 -22.63
N HIS A 555 11.09 -50.18 -23.62
CA HIS A 555 11.79 -51.48 -23.52
C HIS A 555 13.24 -51.31 -23.08
N GLY A 556 13.98 -50.38 -23.71
CA GLY A 556 15.40 -50.15 -23.42
C GLY A 556 15.63 -49.56 -22.02
N GLN A 557 14.77 -48.66 -21.54
CA GLN A 557 14.87 -48.13 -20.18
C GLN A 557 14.64 -49.24 -19.13
N LEU A 558 13.60 -50.05 -19.32
CA LEU A 558 13.30 -51.16 -18.42
C LEU A 558 14.40 -52.22 -18.46
N GLU A 559 14.91 -52.55 -19.64
CA GLU A 559 16.05 -53.46 -19.83
C GLU A 559 17.28 -52.97 -19.05
N GLN A 560 17.63 -51.69 -19.20
CA GLN A 560 18.75 -51.08 -18.49
C GLN A 560 18.56 -51.06 -16.97
N ALA A 561 17.34 -50.79 -16.49
CA ALA A 561 17.02 -50.82 -15.07
C ALA A 561 17.22 -52.22 -14.48
N PHE A 562 16.66 -53.27 -15.09
CA PHE A 562 16.82 -54.65 -14.62
C PHE A 562 18.27 -55.14 -14.74
N LEU A 563 18.96 -54.80 -15.83
CA LEU A 563 20.37 -55.17 -16.00
C LEU A 563 21.25 -54.52 -14.91
N THR A 564 20.96 -53.27 -14.56
CA THR A 564 21.65 -52.54 -13.50
C THR A 564 21.44 -53.20 -12.13
N LEU A 565 20.21 -53.62 -11.82
CA LEU A 565 19.91 -54.39 -10.60
C LEU A 565 20.65 -55.75 -10.59
N PHE A 566 20.71 -56.46 -11.73
CA PHE A 566 21.44 -57.72 -11.85
C PHE A 566 22.96 -57.56 -11.66
N VAL A 567 23.57 -56.54 -12.27
CA VAL A 567 25.01 -56.24 -12.06
C VAL A 567 25.27 -55.92 -10.59
N HIS A 568 24.39 -55.15 -9.95
CA HIS A 568 24.58 -54.79 -8.55
C HIS A 568 24.42 -55.99 -7.60
N ALA A 569 23.47 -56.88 -7.88
CA ALA A 569 23.33 -58.15 -7.16
C ALA A 569 24.59 -59.00 -7.30
N GLU A 570 25.14 -59.12 -8.51
CA GLU A 570 26.40 -59.82 -8.79
C GLU A 570 27.59 -59.25 -8.00
N GLN A 571 27.79 -57.94 -8.04
CA GLN A 571 28.86 -57.26 -7.32
C GLN A 571 28.75 -57.46 -5.81
N SER A 572 27.52 -57.41 -5.29
CA SER A 572 27.24 -57.63 -3.86
C SER A 572 27.52 -59.06 -3.41
N MET A 573 27.44 -60.03 -4.32
CA MET A 573 27.73 -61.45 -4.06
C MET A 573 29.23 -61.78 -4.20
N ALA A 574 30.09 -60.85 -4.65
CA ALA A 574 31.47 -61.15 -5.02
C ALA A 574 32.27 -61.87 -3.91
N GLN A 575 32.06 -61.47 -2.65
CA GLN A 575 32.71 -62.01 -1.45
C GLN A 575 31.84 -62.99 -0.65
N ALA A 576 30.64 -63.33 -1.13
CA ALA A 576 29.76 -64.26 -0.44
C ALA A 576 30.27 -65.71 -0.59
N PRO A 577 30.27 -66.52 0.48
CA PRO A 577 30.72 -67.92 0.43
C PRO A 577 29.81 -68.79 -0.44
N GLU A 578 28.50 -68.52 -0.40
CA GLU A 578 27.53 -69.08 -1.33
C GLU A 578 26.92 -67.95 -2.15
N LYS A 579 27.00 -68.06 -3.47
CA LYS A 579 26.49 -67.05 -4.40
C LYS A 579 25.20 -67.56 -5.03
N ALA A 580 24.07 -66.97 -4.65
CA ALA A 580 22.78 -67.33 -5.22
C ALA A 580 21.95 -66.08 -5.52
N ILE A 581 21.27 -66.09 -6.67
CA ILE A 581 20.31 -65.06 -7.07
C ILE A 581 18.96 -65.73 -7.36
N THR A 582 17.90 -65.18 -6.78
CA THR A 582 16.53 -65.65 -6.95
C THR A 582 15.68 -64.54 -7.53
N ILE A 583 15.04 -64.81 -8.67
CA ILE A 583 14.20 -63.84 -9.37
C ILE A 583 12.77 -64.36 -9.37
N ARG A 584 11.83 -63.58 -8.84
CA ARG A 584 10.41 -63.96 -8.74
C ARG A 584 9.54 -62.86 -9.28
N THR A 585 8.48 -63.24 -9.98
CA THR A 585 7.40 -62.31 -10.35
C THR A 585 6.09 -62.74 -9.69
N SER A 586 5.34 -61.79 -9.15
CA SER A 586 3.99 -62.01 -8.62
C SER A 586 3.06 -60.85 -9.00
N ILE A 587 1.75 -61.07 -8.95
CA ILE A 587 0.75 -60.04 -9.24
C ILE A 587 0.01 -59.71 -7.94
N LEU A 588 -0.02 -58.43 -7.57
CA LEU A 588 -0.75 -57.94 -6.40
C LEU A 588 -1.57 -56.71 -6.81
N ALA A 589 -2.89 -56.74 -6.62
CA ALA A 589 -3.79 -55.59 -6.85
C ALA A 589 -3.57 -54.85 -8.19
N LYS A 590 -3.48 -55.58 -9.31
CA LYS A 590 -3.19 -55.08 -10.69
C LYS A 590 -1.78 -54.47 -10.88
N ARG A 591 -0.85 -54.75 -9.98
CA ARG A 591 0.57 -54.43 -10.12
C ARG A 591 1.39 -55.71 -10.24
N LEU A 592 2.43 -55.65 -11.07
CA LEU A 592 3.47 -56.65 -11.20
C LEU A 592 4.55 -56.34 -10.16
N LEU A 593 4.77 -57.26 -9.22
CA LEU A 593 5.88 -57.22 -8.28
C LEU A 593 6.98 -58.15 -8.79
N ILE A 594 8.18 -57.62 -8.99
CA ILE A 594 9.39 -58.36 -9.33
C ILE A 594 10.33 -58.31 -8.13
N GLU A 595 10.66 -59.47 -7.58
CA GLU A 595 11.61 -59.62 -6.48
C GLU A 595 12.94 -60.19 -7.02
N ILE A 596 14.06 -59.53 -6.72
CA ILE A 596 15.41 -60.00 -7.03
C ILE A 596 16.15 -60.15 -5.71
N ALA A 597 16.14 -61.35 -5.14
CA ALA A 597 16.86 -61.69 -3.92
C ALA A 597 18.27 -62.22 -4.25
N PHE A 598 19.25 -61.87 -3.43
CA PHE A 598 20.64 -62.28 -3.66
C PHE A 598 21.39 -62.44 -2.34
N THR A 599 22.35 -63.36 -2.31
CA THR A 599 23.19 -63.54 -1.13
C THR A 599 24.17 -62.38 -0.96
N ALA A 600 24.50 -62.01 0.28
CA ALA A 600 25.59 -61.07 0.53
C ALA A 600 26.16 -61.20 1.94
N PRO A 601 27.45 -60.88 2.13
CA PRO A 601 28.06 -60.90 3.46
C PRO A 601 27.52 -59.76 4.33
N ALA A 602 27.39 -60.01 5.63
CA ALA A 602 27.00 -59.00 6.59
C ALA A 602 28.08 -57.90 6.70
N GLY A 603 27.68 -56.64 6.58
CA GLY A 603 28.53 -55.47 6.90
C GLY A 603 29.48 -54.97 5.81
N THR A 604 29.40 -55.45 4.56
CA THR A 604 30.37 -55.12 3.49
C THR A 604 29.93 -54.05 2.48
N ARG A 605 28.80 -53.36 2.71
CA ARG A 605 28.22 -52.46 1.68
C ARG A 605 28.42 -50.99 2.00
N ALA A 606 29.03 -50.26 1.06
CA ALA A 606 29.10 -48.80 1.10
C ALA A 606 27.72 -48.19 0.77
N PRO A 607 27.11 -47.39 1.66
CA PRO A 607 25.79 -46.76 1.44
C PRO A 607 25.73 -45.89 0.18
N GLN A 608 26.86 -45.30 -0.21
CA GLN A 608 26.98 -44.40 -1.37
C GLN A 608 26.80 -45.11 -2.72
N GLU A 609 27.32 -46.33 -2.87
CA GLU A 609 27.22 -47.11 -4.12
C GLU A 609 25.79 -47.64 -4.33
N THR A 610 25.14 -48.04 -3.23
CA THR A 610 23.73 -48.49 -3.23
C THR A 610 22.78 -47.33 -3.54
N ALA A 611 23.05 -46.14 -3.01
CA ALA A 611 22.25 -44.94 -3.28
C ALA A 611 22.35 -44.47 -4.75
N ALA A 612 23.53 -44.56 -5.36
CA ALA A 612 23.73 -44.19 -6.77
C ALA A 612 22.98 -45.14 -7.73
N VAL A 613 23.04 -46.44 -7.46
CA VAL A 613 22.35 -47.48 -8.25
C VAL A 613 20.83 -47.38 -8.11
N LEU A 614 20.33 -47.19 -6.89
CA LEU A 614 18.90 -46.98 -6.65
C LEU A 614 18.41 -45.64 -7.20
N GLY A 615 19.23 -44.59 -7.24
CA GLY A 615 18.84 -43.28 -7.78
C GLY A 615 18.44 -43.33 -9.25
N VAL A 616 19.30 -43.94 -10.10
CA VAL A 616 19.02 -44.08 -11.54
C VAL A 616 17.86 -45.04 -11.78
N THR A 617 17.87 -46.20 -11.11
CA THR A 617 16.83 -47.22 -11.26
C THR A 617 15.46 -46.71 -10.78
N ARG A 618 15.41 -45.97 -9.66
CA ARG A 618 14.18 -45.39 -9.12
C ARG A 618 13.59 -44.34 -10.05
N SER A 619 14.42 -43.50 -10.67
CA SER A 619 13.95 -42.54 -11.68
C SER A 619 13.30 -43.25 -12.87
N VAL A 620 13.95 -44.29 -13.40
CA VAL A 620 13.41 -45.07 -14.52
C VAL A 620 12.12 -45.77 -14.11
N ILE A 621 12.10 -46.51 -13.01
CA ILE A 621 10.91 -47.26 -12.57
C ILE A 621 9.74 -46.31 -12.22
N ALA A 622 10.00 -45.18 -11.58
CA ALA A 622 8.98 -44.16 -11.30
C ALA A 622 8.42 -43.52 -12.58
N GLY A 623 9.27 -43.28 -13.59
CA GLY A 623 8.84 -42.83 -14.92
C GLY A 623 7.89 -43.80 -15.64
N HIS A 624 7.83 -45.05 -15.19
CA HIS A 624 6.93 -46.10 -15.67
C HIS A 624 5.72 -46.34 -14.74
N GLY A 625 5.46 -45.42 -13.79
CA GLY A 625 4.38 -45.53 -12.82
C GLY A 625 4.63 -46.58 -11.73
N GLY A 626 5.87 -47.01 -11.57
CA GLY A 626 6.30 -48.02 -10.62
C GLY A 626 7.07 -47.49 -9.41
N GLU A 627 7.45 -48.40 -8.53
CA GLU A 627 8.34 -48.11 -7.41
C GLU A 627 9.44 -49.17 -7.31
N VAL A 628 10.65 -48.78 -6.87
CA VAL A 628 11.71 -49.72 -6.50
C VAL A 628 12.21 -49.43 -5.09
N ARG A 629 12.37 -50.51 -4.31
CA ARG A 629 12.94 -50.48 -2.97
C ARG A 629 13.91 -51.63 -2.75
N LEU A 630 14.89 -51.41 -1.89
CA LEU A 630 15.75 -52.47 -1.36
C LEU A 630 15.22 -52.84 0.03
N VAL A 631 14.88 -54.11 0.23
CA VAL A 631 14.41 -54.63 1.51
C VAL A 631 15.51 -55.46 2.15
N GLU A 632 16.03 -54.97 3.28
CA GLU A 632 17.04 -55.64 4.09
C GLU A 632 16.41 -56.04 5.43
N LYS A 633 16.12 -57.33 5.62
CA LYS A 633 15.68 -57.85 6.93
C LYS A 633 16.91 -58.35 7.69
N THR A 634 16.97 -58.08 9.00
CA THR A 634 18.08 -58.43 9.92
C THR A 634 18.48 -59.91 9.91
N SER A 635 17.65 -60.80 9.36
CA SER A 635 17.86 -62.25 9.30
C SER A 635 17.57 -62.87 7.92
N GLY A 636 17.45 -62.07 6.86
CA GLY A 636 17.04 -62.54 5.52
C GLY A 636 17.94 -62.03 4.40
N GLU A 637 17.92 -62.73 3.27
CA GLU A 637 18.62 -62.28 2.06
C GLU A 637 18.09 -60.91 1.62
N PRO A 638 18.99 -59.96 1.27
CA PRO A 638 18.60 -58.69 0.70
C PRO A 638 17.89 -58.91 -0.65
N ARG A 639 16.84 -58.12 -0.88
CA ARG A 639 16.09 -58.20 -2.14
C ARG A 639 15.70 -56.84 -2.68
N PHE A 640 15.79 -56.68 -3.99
CA PHE A 640 15.15 -55.59 -4.69
C PHE A 640 13.70 -55.95 -4.97
N GLU A 641 12.78 -55.05 -4.65
CA GLU A 641 11.38 -55.16 -4.99
C GLU A 641 11.05 -54.04 -5.98
N VAL A 642 10.65 -54.42 -7.19
CA VAL A 642 10.21 -53.52 -8.27
C VAL A 642 8.73 -53.75 -8.50
N GLU A 643 7.93 -52.71 -8.30
CA GLU A 643 6.49 -52.70 -8.56
C GLU A 643 6.20 -51.92 -9.84
N LEU A 644 5.45 -52.50 -10.79
CA LEU A 644 5.04 -51.85 -12.03
C LEU A 644 3.54 -52.04 -12.30
N PRO A 645 2.84 -51.06 -12.90
CA PRO A 645 1.42 -51.20 -13.25
C PRO A 645 1.24 -52.18 -14.42
N LEU A 646 0.39 -53.19 -14.24
CA LEU A 646 0.05 -54.12 -15.33
C LEU A 646 -0.83 -53.42 -16.37
N THR A 647 -0.53 -53.64 -17.64
CA THR A 647 -1.35 -53.21 -18.76
C THR A 647 -1.90 -54.42 -19.53
N SER A 648 -3.11 -54.30 -20.06
CA SER A 648 -3.73 -55.33 -20.88
C SER A 648 -3.41 -55.06 -22.35
N ARG A 649 -2.85 -56.05 -23.06
CA ARG A 649 -2.56 -55.91 -24.50
C ARG A 649 -3.86 -56.01 -25.29
N GLU A 650 -4.34 -54.88 -25.81
CA GLU A 650 -5.32 -54.90 -26.90
C GLU A 650 -4.62 -55.44 -28.17
N ARG A 651 -5.14 -56.54 -28.73
CA ARG A 651 -4.64 -57.08 -30.01
C ARG A 651 -5.10 -56.17 -31.14
N VAL A 652 -4.17 -55.38 -31.69
CA VAL A 652 -4.27 -54.76 -33.01
C VAL A 652 -2.87 -54.87 -33.62
N GLY A 653 -2.62 -55.56 -34.73
CA GLY A 653 -3.32 -55.48 -36.00
C GLY A 653 -2.43 -54.65 -36.93
N THR A 654 -1.58 -55.34 -37.70
CA THR A 654 -0.68 -54.78 -38.72
C THR A 654 -1.40 -53.79 -39.64
N ALA A 655 -0.83 -52.59 -39.82
CA ALA A 655 -1.24 -51.69 -40.90
C ALA A 655 -0.01 -51.07 -41.59
N ALA A 656 0.21 -51.50 -42.83
CA ALA A 656 0.97 -50.80 -43.87
C ALA A 656 -0.02 -49.96 -44.72
N PRO A 657 0.41 -49.18 -45.72
CA PRO A 657 0.10 -47.75 -45.85
C PRO A 657 -1.10 -47.41 -46.74
N ALA A 658 -1.44 -46.12 -46.70
CA ALA A 658 -2.50 -45.42 -47.41
C ALA A 658 -2.53 -45.62 -48.95
N ASN A 659 -3.73 -45.89 -49.50
CA ASN A 659 -4.41 -45.09 -50.54
C ASN A 659 -5.62 -45.83 -51.15
N LEU A 660 -6.75 -45.11 -51.23
CA LEU A 660 -7.82 -45.10 -52.28
C LEU A 660 -9.26 -45.00 -51.69
N PRO A 661 -10.17 -44.28 -52.38
CA PRO A 661 -11.36 -43.69 -51.80
C PRO A 661 -12.65 -44.52 -51.93
N ALA A 662 -13.55 -44.27 -50.98
CA ALA A 662 -15.02 -44.40 -51.04
C ALA A 662 -15.66 -45.77 -51.34
N ALA A 663 -16.12 -46.43 -50.28
CA ALA A 663 -17.43 -47.09 -50.24
C ALA A 663 -17.96 -47.01 -48.79
N ARG A 664 -19.24 -46.63 -48.61
CA ARG A 664 -19.88 -46.52 -47.29
C ARG A 664 -20.05 -47.93 -46.71
N ASP A 665 -19.19 -48.30 -45.77
CA ASP A 665 -19.34 -49.52 -44.98
C ASP A 665 -20.19 -49.25 -43.73
N SER A 666 -21.23 -50.06 -43.57
CA SER A 666 -22.15 -50.15 -42.44
C SER A 666 -21.50 -50.73 -41.17
N ASN A 667 -20.24 -50.34 -40.89
CA ASN A 667 -19.46 -50.81 -39.75
C ASN A 667 -18.83 -49.64 -38.96
N ARG A 668 -19.44 -48.45 -39.06
CA ARG A 668 -18.95 -47.27 -38.34
C ARG A 668 -19.24 -47.44 -36.85
N ARG A 669 -18.18 -47.66 -36.07
CA ARG A 669 -18.20 -47.60 -34.60
C ARG A 669 -18.70 -46.21 -34.19
N MET A 670 -19.78 -46.17 -33.40
CA MET A 670 -20.37 -44.93 -32.87
C MET A 670 -19.31 -44.08 -32.16
N THR A 671 -19.32 -42.77 -32.40
CA THR A 671 -18.44 -41.78 -31.80
C THR A 671 -19.25 -40.85 -30.89
N ALA A 672 -19.04 -40.93 -29.58
CA ALA A 672 -19.75 -40.15 -28.57
C ALA A 672 -18.87 -39.03 -28.00
N LEU A 673 -19.44 -37.84 -27.80
CA LEU A 673 -18.86 -36.74 -27.03
C LEU A 673 -19.33 -36.83 -25.59
N VAL A 674 -18.43 -36.73 -24.60
CA VAL A 674 -18.79 -36.78 -23.16
C VAL A 674 -18.33 -35.50 -22.47
N ILE A 675 -19.29 -34.72 -21.98
CA ILE A 675 -19.13 -33.44 -21.28
C ILE A 675 -19.49 -33.66 -19.81
N GLU A 676 -18.53 -34.15 -19.02
CA GLU A 676 -18.73 -34.50 -17.61
C GLU A 676 -17.54 -34.01 -16.78
N PRO A 677 -17.73 -33.04 -15.87
CA PRO A 677 -16.65 -32.53 -15.02
C PRO A 677 -16.21 -33.51 -13.93
N ASP A 678 -17.08 -34.44 -13.50
CA ASP A 678 -16.69 -35.48 -12.54
C ASP A 678 -15.88 -36.58 -13.24
N GLU A 679 -14.57 -36.61 -13.00
CA GLU A 679 -13.66 -37.61 -13.58
C GLU A 679 -14.06 -39.07 -13.28
N SER A 680 -14.72 -39.34 -12.15
CA SER A 680 -15.18 -40.70 -11.81
C SER A 680 -16.33 -41.11 -12.72
N VAL A 681 -17.32 -40.22 -12.89
CA VAL A 681 -18.48 -40.45 -13.76
C VAL A 681 -18.04 -40.50 -15.22
N GLN A 682 -17.12 -39.61 -15.63
CA GLN A 682 -16.53 -39.60 -16.96
C GLN A 682 -15.77 -40.90 -17.26
N ARG A 683 -14.94 -41.39 -16.31
CA ARG A 683 -14.25 -42.70 -16.44
C ARG A 683 -15.23 -43.86 -16.50
N GLN A 684 -16.32 -43.81 -15.75
CA GLN A 684 -17.37 -44.84 -15.79
C GLN A 684 -18.04 -44.88 -17.17
N LEU A 685 -18.43 -43.73 -17.74
CA LEU A 685 -18.95 -43.61 -19.12
C LEU A 685 -17.96 -44.12 -20.16
N LEU A 686 -16.69 -43.70 -20.06
CA LEU A 686 -15.62 -44.15 -20.95
C LEU A 686 -15.49 -45.67 -20.93
N ALA A 687 -15.49 -46.29 -19.75
CA ALA A 687 -15.41 -47.74 -19.61
C ALA A 687 -16.63 -48.46 -20.21
N MET A 688 -17.85 -47.99 -19.92
CA MET A 688 -19.10 -48.60 -20.39
C MET A 688 -19.24 -48.52 -21.92
N MET A 689 -18.76 -47.44 -22.53
CA MET A 689 -18.81 -47.22 -23.97
C MET A 689 -17.65 -47.89 -24.71
N ALA A 690 -16.44 -47.90 -24.14
CA ALA A 690 -15.28 -48.59 -24.70
C ALA A 690 -15.49 -50.11 -24.72
N ALA A 691 -16.14 -50.68 -23.69
CA ALA A 691 -16.52 -52.10 -23.66
C ALA A 691 -17.42 -52.51 -24.84
N ARG A 692 -18.13 -51.55 -25.45
CA ARG A 692 -19.01 -51.74 -26.61
C ARG A 692 -18.33 -51.37 -27.95
N GLY A 693 -17.04 -51.05 -27.92
CA GLY A 693 -16.25 -50.70 -29.11
C GLY A 693 -16.56 -49.30 -29.66
N TYR A 694 -17.23 -48.44 -28.90
CA TYR A 694 -17.50 -47.06 -29.28
C TYR A 694 -16.29 -46.17 -29.05
N ARG A 695 -16.12 -45.16 -29.90
CA ARG A 695 -15.13 -44.10 -29.68
C ARG A 695 -15.76 -43.05 -28.80
N VAL A 696 -15.05 -42.62 -27.77
CA VAL A 696 -15.54 -41.60 -26.85
C VAL A 696 -14.51 -40.50 -26.75
N VAL A 697 -14.97 -39.26 -26.90
CA VAL A 697 -14.14 -38.07 -26.75
C VAL A 697 -14.58 -37.35 -25.48
N PRO A 698 -13.79 -37.45 -24.38
CA PRO A 698 -14.09 -36.73 -23.16
C PRO A 698 -13.66 -35.27 -23.27
N VAL A 699 -14.47 -34.36 -22.75
CA VAL A 699 -14.17 -32.93 -22.60
C VAL A 699 -14.57 -32.44 -21.21
N ALA A 700 -13.83 -31.45 -20.70
CA ALA A 700 -14.03 -30.93 -19.34
C ALA A 700 -15.09 -29.83 -19.22
N ASN A 701 -15.50 -29.21 -20.34
CA ASN A 701 -16.44 -28.09 -20.37
C ASN A 701 -17.30 -28.08 -21.64
N ALA A 702 -18.45 -27.42 -21.56
CA ALA A 702 -19.45 -27.35 -22.63
C ALA A 702 -18.96 -26.61 -23.88
N ASP A 703 -18.17 -25.55 -23.71
CA ASP A 703 -17.65 -24.73 -24.81
C ASP A 703 -16.71 -25.52 -25.73
N THR A 704 -15.79 -26.29 -25.14
CA THR A 704 -14.85 -27.16 -25.86
C THR A 704 -15.60 -28.31 -26.55
N GLY A 705 -16.63 -28.85 -25.91
CA GLY A 705 -17.51 -29.85 -26.50
C GLY A 705 -18.23 -29.33 -27.75
N LEU A 706 -18.80 -28.13 -27.67
CA LEU A 706 -19.47 -27.49 -28.79
C LEU A 706 -18.49 -27.15 -29.92
N GLU A 707 -17.31 -26.64 -29.63
CA GLU A 707 -16.28 -26.36 -30.64
C GLU A 707 -15.85 -27.64 -31.39
N LEU A 708 -15.65 -28.74 -30.67
CA LEU A 708 -15.32 -30.03 -31.28
C LEU A 708 -16.47 -30.57 -32.13
N ALA A 709 -17.73 -30.41 -31.71
CA ALA A 709 -18.89 -30.84 -32.47
C ALA A 709 -19.08 -30.08 -33.80
N HIS A 710 -18.58 -28.85 -33.90
CA HIS A 710 -18.53 -28.12 -35.18
C HIS A 710 -17.41 -28.63 -36.10
N ARG A 711 -16.33 -29.18 -35.54
CA ARG A 711 -15.14 -29.62 -36.29
C ARG A 711 -15.18 -31.10 -36.66
N MET A 712 -15.89 -31.90 -35.88
CA MET A 712 -15.98 -33.36 -36.02
C MET A 712 -17.43 -33.81 -35.83
N ARG A 713 -17.83 -34.87 -36.55
CA ARG A 713 -19.16 -35.44 -36.41
C ARG A 713 -19.23 -36.43 -35.26
N PHE A 714 -20.17 -36.22 -34.35
CA PHE A 714 -20.50 -37.14 -33.26
C PHE A 714 -21.89 -37.76 -33.49
N ASP A 715 -22.00 -39.04 -33.16
CA ASP A 715 -23.25 -39.78 -33.22
C ASP A 715 -24.10 -39.53 -31.96
N ALA A 716 -23.46 -39.21 -30.83
CA ALA A 716 -24.10 -38.89 -29.56
C ALA A 716 -23.31 -37.84 -28.75
N ALA A 717 -23.98 -37.03 -27.94
CA ALA A 717 -23.36 -36.21 -26.90
C ALA A 717 -23.99 -36.53 -25.53
N PHE A 718 -23.16 -36.81 -24.53
CA PHE A 718 -23.56 -37.03 -23.14
C PHE A 718 -23.10 -35.82 -22.34
N SER A 719 -24.02 -35.08 -21.72
CA SER A 719 -23.70 -33.86 -20.99
C SER A 719 -24.25 -33.87 -19.59
N SER A 720 -23.40 -33.55 -18.61
CA SER A 720 -23.82 -33.25 -17.24
C SER A 720 -24.66 -31.99 -17.19
N VAL A 721 -25.67 -31.94 -16.31
CA VAL A 721 -26.43 -30.71 -15.99
C VAL A 721 -25.49 -29.62 -15.44
N HIS A 722 -24.45 -30.04 -14.72
CA HIS A 722 -23.46 -29.14 -14.09
C HIS A 722 -22.18 -28.99 -14.91
N ALA A 723 -22.21 -29.28 -16.21
CA ALA A 723 -21.07 -29.07 -17.08
C ALA A 723 -20.64 -27.57 -17.02
N PRO A 724 -19.36 -27.25 -16.73
CA PRO A 724 -18.88 -25.87 -16.74
C PRO A 724 -19.01 -25.27 -18.15
N GLY A 725 -19.42 -24.00 -18.25
CA GLY A 725 -19.59 -23.27 -19.51
C GLY A 725 -21.05 -22.96 -19.81
N LEU A 726 -21.47 -23.20 -21.06
CA LEU A 726 -22.86 -23.02 -21.52
C LEU A 726 -23.87 -23.79 -20.65
N ASN A 727 -25.02 -23.16 -20.41
CA ASN A 727 -26.16 -23.81 -19.75
C ASN A 727 -26.59 -25.06 -20.56
N TRP A 728 -26.89 -26.17 -19.90
CA TRP A 728 -27.27 -27.43 -20.54
C TRP A 728 -28.47 -27.28 -21.51
N VAL A 729 -29.41 -26.36 -21.23
CA VAL A 729 -30.54 -26.06 -22.13
C VAL A 729 -30.02 -25.49 -23.44
N GLU A 730 -29.22 -24.43 -23.37
CA GLU A 730 -28.63 -23.76 -24.53
C GLU A 730 -27.65 -24.68 -25.28
N LEU A 731 -26.88 -25.48 -24.55
CA LEU A 731 -25.98 -26.48 -25.12
C LEU A 731 -26.76 -27.56 -25.88
N SER A 732 -27.89 -28.03 -25.33
CA SER A 732 -28.73 -29.04 -25.97
C SER A 732 -29.31 -28.54 -27.28
N GLU A 733 -29.82 -27.30 -27.34
CA GLU A 733 -30.35 -26.69 -28.57
C GLU A 733 -29.26 -26.56 -29.65
N ARG A 734 -28.06 -26.11 -29.27
CA ARG A 734 -26.94 -25.93 -30.21
C ARG A 734 -26.38 -27.27 -30.71
N LEU A 735 -26.29 -28.28 -29.85
CA LEU A 735 -25.77 -29.59 -30.23
C LEU A 735 -26.81 -30.45 -30.95
N GLN A 736 -28.11 -30.22 -30.78
CA GLN A 736 -29.16 -31.05 -31.40
C GLN A 736 -29.03 -31.15 -32.93
N SER A 737 -28.55 -30.10 -33.60
CA SER A 737 -28.31 -30.11 -35.05
C SER A 737 -26.96 -30.69 -35.49
N LEU A 738 -26.04 -30.89 -34.53
CA LEU A 738 -24.65 -31.29 -34.77
C LEU A 738 -24.38 -32.76 -34.39
N VAL A 739 -25.21 -33.34 -33.52
CA VAL A 739 -25.07 -34.72 -33.04
C VAL A 739 -26.34 -35.53 -33.31
N GLY A 740 -26.19 -36.86 -33.46
CA GLY A 740 -27.32 -37.76 -33.71
C GLY A 740 -28.26 -37.92 -32.52
N ALA A 741 -27.75 -37.80 -31.29
CA ALA A 741 -28.56 -37.69 -30.08
C ALA A 741 -27.86 -36.91 -28.96
N PHE A 742 -28.64 -36.23 -28.13
CA PHE A 742 -28.18 -35.53 -26.93
C PHE A 742 -28.76 -36.21 -25.68
N VAL A 743 -27.88 -36.61 -24.77
CA VAL A 743 -28.20 -37.32 -23.53
C VAL A 743 -27.82 -36.44 -22.35
N LEU A 744 -28.81 -36.03 -21.58
CA LEU A 744 -28.62 -35.25 -20.36
C LEU A 744 -28.36 -36.19 -19.17
N LEU A 745 -27.25 -35.98 -18.47
CA LEU A 745 -26.88 -36.70 -17.26
C LEU A 745 -27.32 -35.87 -16.04
N ALA A 746 -28.49 -36.17 -15.48
CA ALA A 746 -29.08 -35.49 -14.34
C ALA A 746 -28.67 -36.13 -13.01
N ASP A 747 -28.67 -35.37 -11.91
CA ASP A 747 -28.32 -35.90 -10.58
C ASP A 747 -29.40 -36.85 -10.02
N HIS A 748 -30.65 -36.67 -10.43
CA HIS A 748 -31.77 -37.53 -10.11
C HIS A 748 -32.72 -37.63 -11.31
N TYR A 749 -33.49 -38.71 -11.39
CA TYR A 749 -34.52 -38.83 -12.42
C TYR A 749 -35.72 -37.95 -12.04
N ASP A 750 -36.02 -36.96 -12.87
CA ASP A 750 -37.19 -36.10 -12.73
C ASP A 750 -38.17 -36.40 -13.88
N PRO A 751 -39.36 -36.97 -13.58
CA PRO A 751 -40.33 -37.37 -14.60
C PRO A 751 -40.98 -36.17 -15.32
N GLU A 752 -41.05 -34.99 -14.69
CA GLU A 752 -41.55 -33.78 -15.36
C GLU A 752 -40.52 -33.25 -16.37
N LEU A 753 -39.26 -33.16 -15.95
CA LEU A 753 -38.15 -32.80 -16.85
C LEU A 753 -37.99 -33.80 -18.00
N ALA A 754 -38.12 -35.10 -17.73
CA ALA A 754 -38.04 -36.13 -18.76
C ALA A 754 -39.20 -36.02 -19.76
N ALA A 755 -40.43 -35.74 -19.30
CA ALA A 755 -41.58 -35.57 -20.19
C ALA A 755 -41.44 -34.34 -21.12
N ASP A 756 -40.83 -33.25 -20.62
CA ASP A 756 -40.62 -32.02 -21.39
C ASP A 756 -39.38 -32.07 -22.31
N PHE A 757 -38.35 -32.84 -21.93
CA PHE A 757 -37.07 -32.88 -22.64
C PHE A 757 -36.89 -34.10 -23.56
N GLU A 758 -37.42 -35.27 -23.20
CA GLU A 758 -37.28 -36.48 -24.03
C GLU A 758 -38.12 -36.35 -25.31
N GLY A 759 -37.48 -36.62 -26.46
CA GLY A 759 -38.07 -36.41 -27.78
C GLY A 759 -37.14 -36.89 -28.89
N GLU A 760 -37.37 -36.48 -30.14
CA GLU A 760 -36.52 -36.90 -31.26
C GLU A 760 -35.05 -36.55 -31.02
N GLY A 761 -34.26 -37.59 -30.69
CA GLY A 761 -32.83 -37.49 -30.42
C GLY A 761 -32.45 -36.91 -29.05
N ARG A 762 -33.37 -36.75 -28.10
CA ARG A 762 -33.07 -36.25 -26.73
C ARG A 762 -33.46 -37.26 -25.66
N PHE A 763 -32.57 -37.48 -24.70
CA PHE A 763 -32.73 -38.48 -23.65
C PHE A 763 -32.28 -37.95 -22.29
N VAL A 764 -32.89 -38.43 -21.21
CA VAL A 764 -32.46 -38.14 -19.83
C VAL A 764 -32.00 -39.43 -19.16
N VAL A 765 -30.84 -39.36 -18.50
CA VAL A 765 -30.27 -40.44 -17.69
C VAL A 765 -29.89 -39.88 -16.32
N ALA A 766 -30.34 -40.54 -15.26
CA ALA A 766 -30.02 -40.14 -13.90
C ALA A 766 -28.73 -40.79 -13.41
N LYS A 767 -27.98 -40.05 -12.58
CA LYS A 767 -26.85 -40.55 -11.81
C LYS A 767 -27.37 -41.21 -10.52
N PRO A 768 -26.74 -42.27 -9.99
CA PRO A 768 -25.56 -42.96 -10.53
C PRO A 768 -25.87 -43.77 -11.78
N LEU A 769 -24.96 -43.74 -12.76
CA LEU A 769 -25.19 -44.36 -14.08
C LEU A 769 -25.27 -45.88 -13.97
N GLN A 770 -26.38 -46.45 -14.44
CA GLN A 770 -26.54 -47.90 -14.57
C GLN A 770 -26.37 -48.34 -16.03
N GLU A 771 -25.88 -49.56 -16.21
CA GLU A 771 -25.66 -50.13 -17.55
C GLU A 771 -26.97 -50.29 -18.34
N ALA A 772 -28.06 -50.63 -17.65
CA ALA A 772 -29.38 -50.74 -18.25
C ALA A 772 -29.88 -49.41 -18.85
N ASP A 773 -29.59 -48.27 -18.21
CA ASP A 773 -30.06 -46.95 -18.67
C ASP A 773 -29.35 -46.51 -19.95
N ILE A 774 -28.04 -46.73 -20.00
CA ILE A 774 -27.24 -46.44 -21.20
C ILE A 774 -27.65 -47.37 -22.34
N GLU A 775 -27.93 -48.65 -22.07
CA GLU A 775 -28.44 -49.58 -23.10
C GLU A 775 -29.81 -49.18 -23.65
N ARG A 776 -30.72 -48.69 -22.79
CA ARG A 776 -32.02 -48.17 -23.22
C ARG A 776 -31.84 -47.04 -24.22
N VAL A 777 -30.98 -46.06 -23.88
CA VAL A 777 -30.70 -44.90 -24.73
C VAL A 777 -30.06 -45.32 -26.05
N LEU A 778 -29.03 -46.17 -26.02
CA LEU A 778 -28.35 -46.63 -27.23
C LEU A 778 -29.29 -47.41 -28.17
N LYS A 779 -30.13 -48.31 -27.65
CA LYS A 779 -31.13 -49.03 -28.46
C LYS A 779 -32.14 -48.07 -29.09
N SER A 780 -32.56 -47.05 -28.36
CA SER A 780 -33.48 -46.03 -28.91
C SER A 780 -32.81 -45.16 -29.99
N MET A 781 -31.51 -44.87 -29.87
CA MET A 781 -30.74 -44.18 -30.90
C MET A 781 -30.62 -44.99 -32.19
N ASP A 782 -30.37 -46.30 -32.10
CA ASP A 782 -30.31 -47.18 -33.26
C ASP A 782 -31.67 -47.23 -34.01
N LEU A 783 -32.78 -47.22 -33.26
CA LEU A 783 -34.13 -47.18 -33.81
C LEU A 783 -34.48 -45.85 -34.49
N VAL A 784 -34.03 -44.71 -33.93
CA VAL A 784 -34.20 -43.37 -34.54
C VAL A 784 -33.35 -43.24 -35.81
N THR A 785 -32.13 -43.76 -35.79
CA THR A 785 -31.22 -43.76 -36.95
C THR A 785 -31.75 -44.64 -38.08
N ALA A 786 -32.38 -45.77 -37.75
CA ALA A 786 -33.03 -46.65 -38.73
C ALA A 786 -34.27 -46.02 -39.39
N ARG A 787 -35.05 -45.19 -38.67
CA ARG A 787 -36.19 -44.46 -39.24
C ARG A 787 -35.76 -43.35 -40.21
N ASN A 788 -34.70 -42.61 -39.89
CA ASN A 788 -34.20 -41.51 -40.73
C ASN A 788 -33.42 -41.97 -41.98
N GLY A 789 -33.13 -43.27 -42.11
CA GLY A 789 -32.43 -43.86 -43.26
C GLY A 789 -33.33 -44.42 -44.37
N THR A 790 -34.66 -44.24 -44.28
CA THR A 790 -35.64 -44.71 -45.29
C THR A 790 -36.39 -43.57 -46.02
N GLY A 791 -35.82 -42.35 -46.01
CA GLY A 791 -36.32 -41.19 -46.74
C GLY A 791 -35.54 -40.90 -48.01
#